data_AF-A7UUW8-F1
#
_entry.id   AF-A7UUW8-F1
#
_cell.length_a   1.000
_cell.length_b   1.000
_cell.length_c   1.000
_cell.angle_alpha   90.00
_cell.angle_beta   90.00
_cell.angle_gamma   90.00
#
_symmetry.space_group_name_H-M   'P 1'
#
loop_
_entity.id
_entity.type
_entity.pdbx_description
1 polymer ?
#
loop_
_entity_poly.entity_id
_entity_poly.type
_entity_poly.pdbx_seq_one_letter_code
_entity_poly.pdbx_strand_id
1 'polypeptide(L)'
;MVSKPESADSSSDKKRRKTSNSNAVDNSSSNAKTLKEDVYMNTIAFEEQEASKRSPIKDANLFHATCDELRSIFADIAKLKADSSEDAKQKIAEKRIEGSLAFVLLKKLNRLDKVRIREGRDALHKEKLRVDSNRLQLQNLLYEAEHLKREVQRCYMFKSQDEEIELVPVEEFYEQAPESVSRPEQTKEDEHARRIARLEWELQQRKELDAHLKELLTLKQAVEKDIVGKTERLDSLGPRLRDLLIATRPLQEALEMPIEKGWKTRKTVRLLPQPLYLLYANVTAYGEACEEAKQIAASGNTYESEAHCGRESGSNSHDRVDSDNDENDHDVDRGMKKRHHRGHMKTNLAEQRREKLFKPHPLSVTIKIRAKDYSSSLSPDSPGPGLSLTFFYLPNMQVVTMNIALVDFHSVGAAASDVLSTDSVLNELFCGDRGEECPNPKIKYQLQDLSIDINQLARMLKERNLGSPFLWVQKICGLEYISTAYTCVRGLDVGNDNLETGDKLHETIPSIIHSVRARWEARLKLYKQIHDLESKMIDTSVNDEHGHPIRISSTVLQWSSISFEDYVSSGVAGMFLEDSIATASDLYFRAIVIRGSAKLESYICVPCRYPDASPLWSFSLHWNGKHTSVSNSSVREMEYWCNSLSALEHSCDILPKQLKRAMSCLDIYLETEGPYYAPAEFTQDKSFLKPFRGRTRAQPFRIAPNGSSSLFTQI
;
A
#
# COMPACT_ATOMS: atom_id res chain seq x y z
N MET A 1 -41.67 -53.38 -1.69
CA MET A 1 -42.78 -52.50 -1.28
C MET A 1 -42.49 -51.14 -1.91
N VAL A 2 -43.25 -50.52 -2.81
CA VAL A 2 -44.62 -50.61 -3.35
C VAL A 2 -44.52 -49.80 -4.68
N SER A 3 -44.61 -50.41 -5.86
CA SER A 3 -45.80 -50.51 -6.74
C SER A 3 -45.79 -49.53 -7.95
N LYS A 4 -45.76 -50.13 -9.16
CA LYS A 4 -46.43 -49.86 -10.47
C LYS A 4 -47.14 -48.51 -10.73
N PRO A 5 -47.29 -48.05 -12.01
CA PRO A 5 -47.84 -48.81 -13.18
C PRO A 5 -47.04 -48.67 -14.49
N GLU A 6 -46.92 -49.67 -15.36
CA GLU A 6 -47.86 -50.18 -16.39
C GLU A 6 -48.24 -49.17 -17.51
N SER A 7 -47.64 -49.35 -18.70
CA SER A 7 -48.27 -49.05 -19.99
C SER A 7 -47.71 -49.98 -21.07
N ALA A 8 -48.62 -50.65 -21.77
CA ALA A 8 -48.38 -51.54 -22.89
C ALA A 8 -48.03 -50.77 -24.17
N ASP A 9 -47.19 -51.34 -25.03
CA ASP A 9 -47.55 -51.50 -26.45
C ASP A 9 -46.76 -52.64 -27.11
N SER A 10 -47.41 -53.31 -28.07
CA SER A 10 -47.02 -54.58 -28.66
C SER A 10 -46.96 -54.50 -30.19
N SER A 11 -45.88 -55.02 -30.79
CA SER A 11 -45.77 -55.59 -32.15
C SER A 11 -44.32 -56.06 -32.33
N SER A 12 -43.92 -57.10 -33.06
CA SER A 12 -44.56 -58.10 -33.93
C SER A 12 -43.54 -59.25 -34.17
N ASP A 13 -44.08 -60.42 -34.54
CA ASP A 13 -43.48 -61.47 -35.38
C ASP A 13 -42.23 -62.27 -34.92
N LYS A 14 -42.45 -63.57 -34.65
CA LYS A 14 -42.10 -64.66 -35.59
C LYS A 14 -42.51 -66.07 -35.13
N LYS A 15 -43.48 -66.62 -35.86
CA LYS A 15 -43.73 -68.03 -36.26
C LYS A 15 -43.00 -69.21 -35.55
N ARG A 16 -43.86 -70.09 -35.01
CA ARG A 16 -44.00 -71.54 -35.36
C ARG A 16 -43.05 -72.54 -34.67
N ARG A 17 -43.60 -73.42 -33.82
CA ARG A 17 -43.96 -74.83 -34.15
C ARG A 17 -44.58 -75.53 -32.93
N LYS A 18 -45.75 -76.11 -33.15
CA LYS A 18 -46.56 -76.89 -32.19
C LYS A 18 -46.06 -78.34 -32.22
N THR A 19 -45.63 -78.89 -31.08
CA THR A 19 -45.40 -80.33 -30.89
C THR A 19 -46.37 -80.85 -29.84
N SER A 20 -47.33 -81.64 -30.32
CA SER A 20 -48.28 -82.42 -29.54
C SER A 20 -47.55 -83.56 -28.83
N ASN A 21 -47.81 -83.70 -27.54
CA ASN A 21 -47.42 -84.84 -26.72
C ASN A 21 -48.68 -85.65 -26.36
N SER A 22 -48.46 -86.92 -26.00
CA SER A 22 -49.38 -87.92 -25.40
C SER A 22 -50.19 -88.85 -26.34
N ASN A 23 -49.70 -90.09 -26.40
CA ASN A 23 -50.34 -91.32 -25.88
C ASN A 23 -51.82 -91.52 -26.19
N ALA A 24 -52.16 -92.48 -27.06
CA ALA A 24 -52.35 -93.90 -26.72
C ALA A 24 -53.57 -94.12 -25.83
N VAL A 25 -54.70 -94.46 -26.47
CA VAL A 25 -55.72 -95.33 -25.87
C VAL A 25 -56.18 -96.29 -26.96
N ASP A 26 -55.99 -97.57 -26.64
CA ASP A 26 -56.52 -98.73 -27.32
C ASP A 26 -58.03 -98.62 -27.56
N ASN A 27 -58.48 -99.03 -28.74
CA ASN A 27 -59.63 -99.92 -28.75
C ASN A 27 -59.62 -100.85 -29.96
N SER A 28 -59.66 -102.12 -29.62
CA SER A 28 -59.67 -103.31 -30.44
C SER A 28 -60.86 -103.37 -31.41
N SER A 29 -60.57 -103.72 -32.66
CA SER A 29 -61.47 -104.55 -33.46
C SER A 29 -60.64 -105.54 -34.29
N SER A 30 -60.67 -106.77 -33.80
CA SER A 30 -60.24 -108.02 -34.43
C SER A 30 -60.60 -108.12 -35.92
N ASN A 31 -59.65 -108.56 -36.76
CA ASN A 31 -59.82 -109.81 -37.53
C ASN A 31 -58.55 -110.24 -38.31
N ALA A 32 -58.05 -111.42 -37.92
CA ALA A 32 -57.45 -112.47 -38.75
C ALA A 32 -56.19 -112.18 -39.62
N LYS A 33 -54.98 -112.17 -39.00
CA LYS A 33 -53.69 -112.46 -39.69
C LYS A 33 -52.64 -113.18 -38.81
N THR A 34 -53.05 -113.97 -37.82
CA THR A 34 -52.16 -114.58 -36.80
C THR A 34 -51.52 -115.94 -37.18
N LEU A 35 -51.11 -116.17 -38.43
CA LEU A 35 -50.44 -117.44 -38.78
C LEU A 35 -49.18 -117.33 -39.67
N LYS A 36 -48.89 -116.18 -40.28
CA LYS A 36 -47.68 -116.03 -41.14
C LYS A 36 -46.52 -115.29 -40.48
N GLU A 37 -46.80 -114.30 -39.62
CA GLU A 37 -45.74 -113.57 -38.91
C GLU A 37 -45.05 -114.46 -37.86
N ASP A 38 -45.79 -115.31 -37.14
CA ASP A 38 -45.21 -116.25 -36.16
C ASP A 38 -44.32 -117.31 -36.81
N VAL A 39 -44.71 -117.88 -37.95
CA VAL A 39 -43.88 -118.90 -38.63
C VAL A 39 -42.60 -118.28 -39.16
N TYR A 40 -42.67 -117.08 -39.75
CA TYR A 40 -41.50 -116.38 -40.27
C TYR A 40 -40.53 -115.98 -39.14
N MET A 41 -41.05 -115.42 -38.05
CA MET A 41 -40.24 -115.05 -36.88
C MET A 41 -39.65 -116.28 -36.18
N ASN A 42 -40.41 -117.37 -36.06
CA ASN A 42 -39.88 -118.64 -35.54
C ASN A 42 -38.81 -119.23 -36.45
N THR A 43 -38.94 -119.08 -37.77
CA THR A 43 -37.92 -119.53 -38.72
C THR A 43 -36.64 -118.70 -38.58
N ILE A 44 -36.74 -117.39 -38.42
CA ILE A 44 -35.59 -116.52 -38.16
C ILE A 44 -34.94 -116.86 -36.82
N ALA A 45 -35.72 -117.03 -35.76
CA ALA A 45 -35.21 -117.39 -34.44
C ALA A 45 -34.53 -118.77 -34.44
N PHE A 46 -35.09 -119.72 -35.19
CA PHE A 46 -34.49 -121.03 -35.38
C PHE A 46 -33.17 -120.94 -36.17
N GLU A 47 -33.12 -120.14 -37.24
CA GLU A 47 -31.90 -119.91 -38.02
C GLU A 47 -30.84 -119.15 -37.24
N GLU A 48 -31.22 -118.20 -36.38
CA GLU A 48 -30.33 -117.52 -35.44
C GLU A 48 -29.74 -118.53 -34.46
N GLN A 49 -30.58 -119.35 -33.84
CA GLN A 49 -30.13 -120.40 -32.92
C GLN A 49 -29.25 -121.44 -33.62
N GLU A 50 -29.56 -121.80 -34.86
CA GLU A 50 -28.75 -122.71 -35.68
C GLU A 50 -27.40 -122.05 -36.07
N ALA A 51 -27.41 -120.77 -36.42
CA ALA A 51 -26.23 -120.01 -36.79
C ALA A 51 -25.24 -119.88 -35.62
N SER A 52 -25.73 -119.63 -34.39
CA SER A 52 -24.89 -119.52 -33.20
C SER A 52 -24.33 -120.88 -32.72
N LYS A 53 -25.08 -121.98 -32.90
CA LYS A 53 -24.63 -123.34 -32.52
C LYS A 53 -23.60 -123.94 -33.48
N ARG A 54 -23.65 -123.57 -34.77
CA ARG A 54 -22.75 -124.11 -35.81
C ARG A 54 -21.47 -123.30 -35.91
N SER A 55 -20.36 -123.99 -36.12
CA SER A 55 -19.06 -123.34 -36.31
C SER A 55 -18.98 -122.66 -37.69
N PRO A 56 -18.60 -121.37 -37.78
CA PRO A 56 -18.44 -120.68 -39.05
C PRO A 56 -17.45 -121.36 -40.00
N ILE A 57 -16.36 -121.91 -39.45
CA ILE A 57 -15.31 -122.58 -40.23
C ILE A 57 -15.83 -123.88 -40.84
N LYS A 58 -16.63 -124.65 -40.10
CA LYS A 58 -17.23 -125.90 -40.61
C LYS A 58 -18.25 -125.62 -41.71
N ASP A 59 -19.05 -124.56 -41.58
CA ASP A 59 -20.02 -124.14 -42.59
C ASP A 59 -19.35 -123.59 -43.86
N ALA A 60 -18.23 -122.88 -43.74
CA ALA A 60 -17.42 -122.46 -44.89
C ALA A 60 -16.84 -123.67 -45.66
N ASN A 61 -16.31 -124.66 -44.95
CA ASN A 61 -15.82 -125.89 -45.57
C ASN A 61 -16.95 -126.67 -46.27
N LEU A 62 -18.14 -126.74 -45.64
CA LEU A 62 -19.32 -127.35 -46.23
C LEU A 62 -19.80 -126.59 -47.48
N PHE A 63 -19.76 -125.25 -47.45
CA PHE A 63 -20.07 -124.41 -48.60
C PHE A 63 -19.13 -124.72 -49.78
N HIS A 64 -17.82 -124.82 -49.54
CA HIS A 64 -16.85 -125.20 -50.58
C HIS A 64 -17.10 -126.62 -51.11
N ALA A 65 -17.32 -127.60 -50.23
CA ALA A 65 -17.61 -128.98 -50.64
C ALA A 65 -18.87 -129.09 -51.51
N THR A 66 -19.95 -128.39 -51.14
CA THR A 66 -21.20 -128.37 -51.92
C THR A 66 -21.05 -127.64 -53.27
N CYS A 67 -20.17 -126.64 -53.36
CA CYS A 67 -19.81 -126.03 -54.65
C CYS A 67 -19.07 -127.03 -55.57
N ASP A 68 -18.20 -127.86 -55.01
CA ASP A 68 -17.46 -128.87 -55.77
C ASP A 68 -18.36 -130.03 -56.21
N GLU A 69 -19.27 -130.47 -55.34
CA GLU A 69 -20.34 -131.43 -55.68
C GLU A 69 -21.22 -130.91 -56.82
N LEU A 70 -21.65 -129.65 -56.76
CA LEU A 70 -22.44 -129.01 -57.81
C LEU A 70 -21.66 -128.91 -59.14
N ARG A 71 -20.34 -128.66 -59.10
CA ARG A 71 -19.46 -128.72 -60.28
C ARG A 71 -19.42 -130.11 -60.89
N SER A 72 -19.33 -131.17 -60.08
CA SER A 72 -19.38 -132.55 -60.56
C SER A 72 -20.73 -132.86 -61.21
N ILE A 73 -21.84 -132.48 -60.57
CA ILE A 73 -23.19 -132.66 -61.10
C ILE A 73 -23.35 -131.94 -62.45
N PHE A 74 -22.84 -130.72 -62.59
CA PHE A 74 -22.86 -130.01 -63.87
C PHE A 74 -22.02 -130.70 -64.96
N ALA A 75 -20.85 -131.23 -64.60
CA ALA A 75 -20.01 -131.99 -65.53
C ALA A 75 -20.69 -133.29 -65.97
N ASP A 76 -21.37 -133.99 -65.06
CA ASP A 76 -22.10 -135.22 -65.37
C ASP A 76 -23.35 -134.95 -66.22
N ILE A 77 -24.10 -133.87 -65.94
CA ILE A 77 -25.21 -133.42 -66.79
C ILE A 77 -24.70 -133.04 -68.19
N ALA A 78 -23.52 -132.42 -68.30
CA ALA A 78 -22.93 -132.07 -69.59
C ALA A 78 -22.56 -133.33 -70.41
N LYS A 79 -21.98 -134.36 -69.77
CA LYS A 79 -21.70 -135.66 -70.39
C LYS A 79 -22.97 -136.39 -70.82
N LEU A 80 -23.97 -136.49 -69.93
CA LEU A 80 -25.24 -137.16 -70.22
C LEU A 80 -26.06 -136.45 -71.31
N LYS A 81 -25.86 -135.14 -71.51
CA LYS A 81 -26.47 -134.41 -72.63
C LYS A 81 -25.85 -134.73 -73.99
N ALA A 82 -24.63 -135.27 -74.04
CA ALA A 82 -24.00 -135.69 -75.30
C ALA A 82 -24.61 -136.99 -75.84
N ASP A 83 -25.10 -137.87 -74.96
CA ASP A 83 -25.75 -139.13 -75.30
C ASP A 83 -27.29 -138.97 -75.34
N SER A 84 -27.89 -138.88 -76.53
CA SER A 84 -29.31 -138.54 -76.73
C SER A 84 -30.30 -139.72 -76.56
N SER A 85 -30.21 -140.49 -75.46
CA SER A 85 -31.12 -141.60 -75.14
C SER A 85 -32.25 -141.19 -74.16
N GLU A 86 -33.41 -141.86 -74.21
CA GLU A 86 -34.54 -141.59 -73.28
C GLU A 86 -34.16 -141.85 -71.80
N ASP A 87 -33.31 -142.85 -71.54
CA ASP A 87 -32.80 -143.16 -70.18
C ASP A 87 -31.85 -142.06 -69.66
N ALA A 88 -31.16 -141.35 -70.56
CA ALA A 88 -30.30 -140.21 -70.22
C ALA A 88 -31.13 -138.98 -69.79
N LYS A 89 -32.33 -138.79 -70.36
CA LYS A 89 -33.24 -137.71 -69.97
C LYS A 89 -33.75 -137.87 -68.54
N GLN A 90 -34.05 -139.11 -68.11
CA GLN A 90 -34.50 -139.40 -66.74
C GLN A 90 -33.38 -139.17 -65.71
N LYS A 91 -32.16 -139.65 -65.98
CA LYS A 91 -30.97 -139.40 -65.13
C LYS A 91 -30.59 -137.91 -65.05
N ILE A 92 -30.79 -137.14 -66.12
CA ILE A 92 -30.63 -135.67 -66.08
C ILE A 92 -31.66 -135.03 -65.15
N ALA A 93 -32.92 -135.49 -65.14
CA ALA A 93 -33.94 -134.97 -64.22
C ALA A 93 -33.57 -135.25 -62.76
N GLU A 94 -33.06 -136.45 -62.45
CA GLU A 94 -32.56 -136.80 -61.11
C GLU A 94 -31.36 -135.94 -60.69
N LYS A 95 -30.34 -135.80 -61.55
CA LYS A 95 -29.19 -134.93 -61.29
C LYS A 95 -29.55 -133.45 -61.16
N ARG A 96 -30.61 -132.99 -61.84
CA ARG A 96 -31.17 -131.64 -61.63
C ARG A 96 -31.83 -131.49 -60.27
N ILE A 97 -32.51 -132.52 -59.76
CA ILE A 97 -33.07 -132.51 -58.40
C ILE A 97 -31.93 -132.47 -57.37
N GLU A 98 -30.89 -133.29 -57.55
CA GLU A 98 -29.69 -133.30 -56.70
C GLU A 98 -28.98 -131.93 -56.69
N GLY A 99 -28.76 -131.32 -57.86
CA GLY A 99 -28.20 -129.98 -57.97
C GLY A 99 -29.10 -128.89 -57.36
N SER A 100 -30.43 -129.04 -57.46
CA SER A 100 -31.38 -128.12 -56.82
C SER A 100 -31.31 -128.21 -55.29
N LEU A 101 -31.14 -129.41 -54.72
CA LEU A 101 -30.94 -129.62 -53.29
C LEU A 101 -29.62 -128.99 -52.81
N ALA A 102 -28.54 -129.15 -53.57
CA ALA A 102 -27.26 -128.48 -53.28
C ALA A 102 -27.39 -126.94 -53.29
N PHE A 103 -28.16 -126.37 -54.22
CA PHE A 103 -28.47 -124.93 -54.20
C PHE A 103 -29.29 -124.49 -52.99
N VAL A 104 -30.23 -125.30 -52.52
CA VAL A 104 -30.99 -125.01 -51.28
C VAL A 104 -30.03 -124.98 -50.08
N LEU A 105 -29.07 -125.90 -50.02
CA LEU A 105 -28.05 -125.94 -48.97
C LEU A 105 -27.13 -124.70 -49.03
N LEU A 106 -26.66 -124.29 -50.21
CA LEU A 106 -25.86 -123.07 -50.39
C LEU A 106 -26.64 -121.81 -49.95
N LYS A 107 -27.92 -121.70 -50.32
CA LYS A 107 -28.79 -120.59 -49.88
C LYS A 107 -28.96 -120.59 -48.37
N LYS A 108 -29.11 -121.76 -47.74
CA LYS A 108 -29.20 -121.91 -46.28
C LYS A 108 -27.90 -121.44 -45.61
N LEU A 109 -26.74 -121.88 -46.09
CA LEU A 109 -25.43 -121.48 -45.56
C LEU A 109 -25.18 -119.97 -45.69
N ASN A 110 -25.55 -119.37 -46.83
CA ASN A 110 -25.45 -117.91 -47.01
C ASN A 110 -26.35 -117.15 -46.03
N ARG A 111 -27.57 -117.64 -45.81
CA ARG A 111 -28.52 -117.05 -44.86
C ARG A 111 -27.97 -117.10 -43.43
N LEU A 112 -27.41 -118.23 -43.00
CA LEU A 112 -26.76 -118.36 -41.69
C LEU A 112 -25.56 -117.40 -41.53
N ASP A 113 -24.73 -117.26 -42.56
CA ASP A 113 -23.58 -116.33 -42.53
C ASP A 113 -24.03 -114.86 -42.42
N LYS A 114 -25.07 -114.46 -43.16
CA LYS A 114 -25.66 -113.11 -43.04
C LYS A 114 -26.22 -112.83 -41.66
N VAL A 115 -26.86 -113.83 -41.04
CA VAL A 115 -27.35 -113.73 -39.67
C VAL A 115 -26.20 -113.52 -38.67
N ARG A 116 -25.10 -114.28 -38.78
CA ARG A 116 -23.91 -114.08 -37.92
C ARG A 116 -23.27 -112.70 -38.10
N ILE A 117 -23.13 -112.24 -39.34
CA ILE A 117 -22.54 -110.92 -39.62
C ILE A 117 -23.43 -109.82 -39.03
N ARG A 118 -24.75 -109.96 -39.13
CA ARG A 118 -25.70 -109.03 -38.52
C ARG A 118 -25.55 -109.03 -37.00
N GLU A 119 -25.58 -110.20 -36.36
CA GLU A 119 -25.45 -110.33 -34.90
C GLU A 119 -24.13 -109.74 -34.38
N GLY A 120 -23.01 -110.02 -35.05
CA GLY A 120 -21.70 -109.45 -34.68
C GLY A 120 -21.64 -107.92 -34.83
N ARG A 121 -22.28 -107.38 -35.87
CA ARG A 121 -22.40 -105.92 -36.05
C ARG A 121 -23.28 -105.30 -34.98
N ASP A 122 -24.39 -105.92 -34.64
CA ASP A 122 -25.33 -105.42 -33.63
C ASP A 122 -24.69 -105.45 -32.23
N ALA A 123 -23.95 -106.51 -31.90
CA ALA A 123 -23.19 -106.60 -30.65
C ALA A 123 -22.10 -105.53 -30.55
N LEU A 124 -21.30 -105.33 -31.62
CA LEU A 124 -20.30 -104.27 -31.68
C LEU A 124 -20.95 -102.88 -31.56
N HIS A 125 -22.06 -102.66 -32.25
CA HIS A 125 -22.80 -101.41 -32.20
C HIS A 125 -23.34 -101.14 -30.79
N LYS A 126 -23.85 -102.16 -30.09
CA LYS A 126 -24.31 -102.04 -28.70
C LYS A 126 -23.18 -101.63 -27.76
N GLU A 127 -22.00 -102.24 -27.87
CA GLU A 127 -20.84 -101.88 -27.06
C GLU A 127 -20.31 -100.48 -27.41
N LYS A 128 -20.29 -100.12 -28.69
CA LYS A 128 -19.95 -98.76 -29.13
C LYS A 128 -20.88 -97.72 -28.50
N LEU A 129 -22.20 -97.94 -28.54
CA LEU A 129 -23.18 -97.04 -27.91
C LEU A 129 -22.94 -96.91 -26.39
N ARG A 130 -22.55 -98.00 -25.72
CA ARG A 130 -22.22 -97.98 -24.28
C ARG A 130 -20.97 -97.13 -24.01
N VAL A 131 -19.93 -97.28 -24.82
CA VAL A 131 -18.70 -96.48 -24.71
C VAL A 131 -18.98 -95.00 -25.01
N ASP A 132 -19.78 -94.71 -26.04
CA ASP A 132 -20.16 -93.35 -26.40
C ASP A 132 -20.97 -92.69 -25.26
N SER A 133 -21.88 -93.45 -24.62
CA SER A 133 -22.63 -92.98 -23.45
C SER A 133 -21.73 -92.67 -22.25
N ASN A 134 -20.78 -93.55 -21.92
CA ASN A 134 -19.84 -93.32 -20.83
C ASN A 134 -18.87 -92.16 -21.15
N ARG A 135 -18.43 -92.02 -22.40
CA ARG A 135 -17.59 -90.91 -22.85
C ARG A 135 -18.33 -89.58 -22.73
N LEU A 136 -19.63 -89.55 -23.04
CA LEU A 136 -20.47 -88.38 -22.85
C LEU A 136 -20.58 -88.01 -21.36
N GLN A 137 -20.78 -88.99 -20.47
CA GLN A 137 -20.80 -88.74 -19.02
C GLN A 137 -19.46 -88.19 -18.52
N LEU A 138 -18.33 -88.77 -18.93
CA LEU A 138 -17.01 -88.26 -18.57
C LEU A 138 -16.81 -86.83 -19.08
N GLN A 139 -17.23 -86.54 -20.31
CA GLN A 139 -17.09 -85.20 -20.88
C GLN A 139 -17.95 -84.18 -20.13
N ASN A 140 -19.17 -84.54 -19.71
CA ASN A 140 -20.00 -83.70 -18.85
C ASN A 140 -19.32 -83.39 -17.51
N LEU A 141 -18.71 -84.40 -16.85
CA LEU A 141 -18.00 -84.21 -15.59
C LEU A 141 -16.73 -83.36 -15.75
N LEU A 142 -15.99 -83.53 -16.84
CA LEU A 142 -14.82 -82.70 -17.13
C LEU A 142 -15.23 -81.24 -17.36
N TYR A 143 -16.33 -81.01 -18.08
CA TYR A 143 -16.88 -79.65 -18.23
C TYR A 143 -17.30 -79.05 -16.90
N GLU A 144 -17.94 -79.82 -16.02
CA GLU A 144 -18.33 -79.36 -14.68
C GLU A 144 -17.11 -79.02 -13.84
N ALA A 145 -16.09 -79.90 -13.79
CA ALA A 145 -14.85 -79.65 -13.07
C ALA A 145 -14.11 -78.42 -13.59
N GLU A 146 -14.05 -78.23 -14.92
CA GLU A 146 -13.41 -77.07 -15.52
C GLU A 146 -14.21 -75.78 -15.26
N HIS A 147 -15.55 -75.86 -15.30
CA HIS A 147 -16.42 -74.74 -14.94
C HIS A 147 -16.20 -74.33 -13.48
N LEU A 148 -16.24 -75.29 -12.54
CA LEU A 148 -15.99 -75.05 -11.13
C LEU A 148 -14.60 -74.48 -10.88
N LYS A 149 -13.58 -74.99 -11.57
CA LYS A 149 -12.21 -74.44 -11.46
C LYS A 149 -12.13 -73.00 -11.95
N ARG A 150 -12.79 -72.68 -13.09
CA ARG A 150 -12.91 -71.31 -13.60
C ARG A 150 -13.71 -70.42 -12.65
N GLU A 151 -14.70 -70.95 -11.97
CA GLU A 151 -15.50 -70.23 -10.97
C GLU A 151 -14.69 -69.93 -9.71
N VAL A 152 -13.98 -70.92 -9.17
CA VAL A 152 -13.05 -70.74 -8.04
C VAL A 152 -11.98 -69.70 -8.40
N GLN A 153 -11.38 -69.78 -9.59
CA GLN A 153 -10.42 -68.76 -10.04
C GLN A 153 -11.06 -67.36 -10.15
N ARG A 154 -12.30 -67.26 -10.64
CA ARG A 154 -13.03 -65.99 -10.63
C ARG A 154 -13.26 -65.47 -9.21
N CYS A 155 -13.55 -66.35 -8.25
CA CYS A 155 -13.67 -65.96 -6.84
C CYS A 155 -12.34 -65.49 -6.24
N TYR A 156 -11.21 -66.12 -6.58
CA TYR A 156 -9.89 -65.65 -6.12
C TYR A 156 -9.43 -64.35 -6.78
N MET A 157 -9.86 -64.10 -8.02
CA MET A 157 -9.59 -62.85 -8.72
C MET A 157 -10.53 -61.72 -8.30
N PHE A 158 -11.52 -62.00 -7.46
CA PHE A 158 -12.35 -60.97 -6.88
C PHE A 158 -11.50 -60.12 -5.94
N LYS A 159 -11.25 -58.88 -6.38
CA LYS A 159 -10.69 -57.83 -5.54
C LYS A 159 -11.84 -56.92 -5.15
N SER A 160 -12.01 -56.73 -3.85
CA SER A 160 -12.99 -55.78 -3.35
C SER A 160 -12.41 -54.37 -3.46
N GLN A 161 -13.29 -53.40 -3.76
CA GLN A 161 -12.87 -52.00 -3.97
C GLN A 161 -12.28 -51.35 -2.71
N ASP A 162 -12.53 -51.91 -1.52
CA ASP A 162 -11.97 -51.41 -0.27
C ASP A 162 -10.47 -51.70 -0.11
N GLU A 163 -9.89 -52.61 -0.90
CA GLU A 163 -8.44 -52.91 -0.86
C GLU A 163 -7.58 -51.75 -1.37
N GLU A 164 -8.12 -50.90 -2.26
CA GLU A 164 -7.43 -49.75 -2.84
C GLU A 164 -7.55 -48.48 -1.99
N ILE A 165 -8.38 -48.49 -0.94
CA ILE A 165 -8.62 -47.33 -0.09
C ILE A 165 -7.53 -47.25 0.98
N GLU A 166 -6.79 -46.14 0.99
CA GLU A 166 -5.86 -45.81 2.06
C GLU A 166 -6.66 -45.41 3.30
N LEU A 167 -6.46 -46.15 4.39
CA LEU A 167 -7.22 -46.01 5.63
C LEU A 167 -6.40 -45.32 6.71
N VAL A 168 -7.05 -44.54 7.57
CA VAL A 168 -6.46 -43.80 8.71
C VAL A 168 -5.75 -44.76 9.67
N PRO A 169 -4.48 -44.51 10.08
CA PRO A 169 -3.70 -45.40 10.93
C PRO A 169 -4.47 -45.97 12.13
N VAL A 170 -4.13 -47.20 12.53
CA VAL A 170 -4.83 -47.93 13.59
C VAL A 170 -4.78 -47.18 14.93
N GLU A 171 -3.67 -46.48 15.20
CA GLU A 171 -3.46 -45.68 16.40
C GLU A 171 -4.46 -44.50 16.45
N GLU A 172 -4.51 -43.70 15.39
CA GLU A 172 -5.43 -42.55 15.28
C GLU A 172 -6.90 -42.98 15.30
N PHE A 173 -7.23 -44.14 14.73
CA PHE A 173 -8.58 -44.70 14.76
C PHE A 173 -9.04 -44.98 16.20
N TYR A 174 -8.22 -45.62 17.04
CA TYR A 174 -8.64 -45.93 18.42
C TYR A 174 -8.64 -44.71 19.34
N GLU A 175 -7.89 -43.66 19.02
CA GLU A 175 -7.87 -42.40 19.78
C GLU A 175 -9.07 -41.50 19.45
N GLN A 176 -9.47 -41.41 18.19
CA GLN A 176 -10.45 -40.44 17.72
C GLN A 176 -11.84 -41.04 17.44
N ALA A 177 -11.94 -42.37 17.23
CA ALA A 177 -13.22 -42.99 16.94
C ALA A 177 -14.08 -43.18 18.21
N PRO A 178 -15.37 -42.81 18.17
CA PRO A 178 -16.30 -43.07 19.27
C PRO A 178 -16.37 -44.56 19.62
N GLU A 179 -16.53 -44.87 20.92
CA GLU A 179 -16.61 -46.25 21.43
C GLU A 179 -17.74 -47.08 20.79
N SER A 180 -18.79 -46.42 20.28
CA SER A 180 -19.89 -47.06 19.54
C SER A 180 -19.46 -47.72 18.23
N VAL A 181 -18.42 -47.17 17.58
CA VAL A 181 -17.87 -47.64 16.29
C VAL A 181 -16.57 -48.43 16.52
N SER A 182 -15.68 -47.98 17.41
CA SER A 182 -14.37 -48.61 17.62
C SER A 182 -14.42 -49.99 18.25
N ARG A 183 -15.45 -50.27 19.08
CA ARG A 183 -15.75 -51.57 19.72
C ARG A 183 -14.49 -52.40 20.05
N PRO A 184 -13.59 -51.88 20.92
CA PRO A 184 -12.23 -52.39 21.08
C PRO A 184 -12.15 -53.84 21.56
N GLU A 185 -13.20 -54.36 22.20
CA GLU A 185 -13.28 -55.76 22.65
C GLU A 185 -13.40 -56.75 21.50
N GLN A 186 -14.03 -56.37 20.38
CA GLN A 186 -14.24 -57.25 19.22
C GLN A 186 -13.23 -56.96 18.09
N THR A 187 -12.83 -55.70 17.93
CA THR A 187 -11.94 -55.28 16.83
C THR A 187 -10.46 -55.54 17.09
N LYS A 188 -10.05 -55.79 18.34
CA LYS A 188 -8.65 -56.17 18.64
C LYS A 188 -8.37 -57.65 18.36
N GLU A 189 -9.38 -58.51 18.47
CA GLU A 189 -9.25 -59.95 18.24
C GLU A 189 -9.45 -60.35 16.77
N ASP A 190 -10.34 -59.67 16.05
CA ASP A 190 -10.67 -59.96 14.65
C ASP A 190 -10.22 -58.83 13.69
N GLU A 191 -9.31 -59.16 12.76
CA GLU A 191 -8.80 -58.22 11.75
C GLU A 191 -9.88 -57.75 10.78
N HIS A 192 -10.87 -58.60 10.46
CA HIS A 192 -11.94 -58.24 9.54
C HIS A 192 -12.90 -57.25 10.20
N ALA A 193 -13.32 -57.53 11.45
CA ALA A 193 -14.12 -56.60 12.24
C ALA A 193 -13.42 -55.25 12.43
N ARG A 194 -12.10 -55.25 12.65
CA ARG A 194 -11.28 -54.02 12.71
C ARG A 194 -11.34 -53.22 11.42
N ARG A 195 -11.24 -53.88 10.25
CA ARG A 195 -11.29 -53.19 8.94
C ARG A 195 -12.68 -52.61 8.66
N ILE A 196 -13.76 -53.33 9.00
CA ILE A 196 -15.14 -52.83 8.86
C ILE A 196 -15.34 -51.59 9.74
N ALA A 197 -14.94 -51.65 11.01
CA ALA A 197 -15.10 -50.53 11.93
C ALA A 197 -14.34 -49.26 11.46
N ARG A 198 -13.13 -49.43 10.90
CA ARG A 198 -12.37 -48.33 10.28
C ARG A 198 -13.09 -47.74 9.07
N LEU A 199 -13.61 -48.59 8.17
CA LEU A 199 -14.38 -48.15 7.00
C LEU A 199 -15.66 -47.41 7.38
N GLU A 200 -16.39 -47.89 8.40
CA GLU A 200 -17.60 -47.23 8.91
C GLU A 200 -17.29 -45.86 9.50
N TRP A 201 -16.23 -45.75 10.29
CA TRP A 201 -15.81 -44.48 10.87
C TRP A 201 -15.37 -43.48 9.81
N GLU A 202 -14.54 -43.88 8.85
CA GLU A 202 -14.16 -42.99 7.75
C GLU A 202 -15.34 -42.56 6.89
N LEU A 203 -16.29 -43.47 6.64
CA LEU A 203 -17.50 -43.12 5.92
C LEU A 203 -18.34 -42.10 6.69
N GLN A 204 -18.39 -42.21 8.02
CA GLN A 204 -19.07 -41.23 8.87
C GLN A 204 -18.32 -39.88 8.85
N GLN A 205 -16.99 -39.88 8.99
CA GLN A 205 -16.18 -38.68 8.88
C GLN A 205 -16.33 -38.00 7.51
N ARG A 206 -16.27 -38.75 6.41
CA ARG A 206 -16.44 -38.19 5.06
C ARG A 206 -17.83 -37.61 4.86
N LYS A 207 -18.88 -38.20 5.45
CA LYS A 207 -20.23 -37.63 5.44
C LYS A 207 -20.33 -36.33 6.24
N GLU A 208 -19.72 -36.29 7.43
CA GLU A 208 -19.68 -35.08 8.26
C GLU A 208 -18.88 -33.97 7.57
N LEU A 209 -17.73 -34.28 6.99
CA LEU A 209 -16.91 -33.35 6.22
C LEU A 209 -17.64 -32.85 4.95
N ASP A 210 -18.35 -33.71 4.22
CA ASP A 210 -19.16 -33.31 3.07
C ASP A 210 -20.34 -32.41 3.49
N ALA A 211 -20.97 -32.69 4.64
CA ALA A 211 -22.00 -31.83 5.21
C ALA A 211 -21.43 -30.45 5.58
N HIS A 212 -20.30 -30.40 6.29
CA HIS A 212 -19.61 -29.16 6.62
C HIS A 212 -19.15 -28.39 5.38
N LEU A 213 -18.64 -29.09 4.36
CA LEU A 213 -18.24 -28.46 3.09
C LEU A 213 -19.45 -27.83 2.40
N LYS A 214 -20.60 -28.52 2.36
CA LYS A 214 -21.85 -27.97 1.81
C LYS A 214 -22.34 -26.76 2.60
N GLU A 215 -22.28 -26.79 3.92
CA GLU A 215 -22.60 -25.63 4.77
C GLU A 215 -21.67 -24.44 4.48
N LEU A 216 -20.35 -24.67 4.43
CA LEU A 216 -19.37 -23.63 4.13
C LEU A 216 -19.54 -23.08 2.71
N LEU A 217 -19.88 -23.92 1.73
CA LEU A 217 -20.18 -23.45 0.37
C LEU A 217 -21.43 -22.58 0.31
N THR A 218 -22.49 -22.94 1.05
CA THR A 218 -23.69 -22.10 1.11
C THR A 218 -23.44 -20.77 1.81
N LEU A 219 -22.67 -20.76 2.90
CA LEU A 219 -22.21 -19.53 3.57
C LEU A 219 -21.35 -18.67 2.65
N LYS A 220 -20.38 -19.26 1.94
CA LYS A 220 -19.55 -18.55 0.96
C LYS A 220 -20.42 -17.89 -0.12
N GLN A 221 -21.37 -18.64 -0.70
CA GLN A 221 -22.28 -18.11 -1.72
C GLN A 221 -23.18 -17.00 -1.17
N ALA A 222 -23.62 -17.09 0.08
CA ALA A 222 -24.41 -16.04 0.73
C ALA A 222 -23.58 -14.75 0.92
N VAL A 223 -22.35 -14.88 1.43
CA VAL A 223 -21.44 -13.74 1.59
C VAL A 223 -21.07 -13.12 0.24
N GLU A 224 -20.82 -13.93 -0.79
CA GLU A 224 -20.53 -13.45 -2.13
C GLU A 224 -21.71 -12.65 -2.72
N LYS A 225 -22.94 -13.14 -2.54
CA LYS A 225 -24.15 -12.39 -2.93
C LYS A 225 -24.30 -11.08 -2.15
N ASP A 226 -24.00 -11.08 -0.85
CA ASP A 226 -24.02 -9.86 -0.02
C ASP A 226 -22.98 -8.83 -0.45
N ILE A 227 -21.77 -9.29 -0.82
CA ILE A 227 -20.72 -8.43 -1.36
C ILE A 227 -21.19 -7.81 -2.67
N VAL A 228 -21.67 -8.62 -3.61
CA VAL A 228 -22.17 -8.15 -4.91
C VAL A 228 -23.32 -7.14 -4.72
N GLY A 229 -24.27 -7.42 -3.84
CA GLY A 229 -25.37 -6.50 -3.55
C GLY A 229 -24.91 -5.18 -2.92
N LYS A 230 -23.90 -5.22 -2.03
CA LYS A 230 -23.30 -4.01 -1.45
C LYS A 230 -22.50 -3.22 -2.48
N THR A 231 -21.73 -3.88 -3.36
CA THR A 231 -20.97 -3.22 -4.42
C THR A 231 -21.91 -2.57 -5.43
N GLU A 232 -22.96 -3.27 -5.89
CA GLU A 232 -23.96 -2.68 -6.80
C GLU A 232 -24.66 -1.48 -6.15
N ARG A 233 -24.97 -1.56 -4.85
CA ARG A 233 -25.52 -0.41 -4.11
C ARG A 233 -24.54 0.76 -4.07
N LEU A 234 -23.26 0.53 -3.81
CA LEU A 234 -22.25 1.59 -3.82
C LEU A 234 -22.02 2.17 -5.21
N ASP A 235 -21.97 1.33 -6.24
CA ASP A 235 -21.81 1.73 -7.64
C ASP A 235 -23.02 2.52 -8.15
N SER A 236 -24.23 2.24 -7.64
CA SER A 236 -25.42 3.04 -7.93
C SER A 236 -25.49 4.34 -7.11
N LEU A 237 -25.02 4.32 -5.86
CA LEU A 237 -25.10 5.46 -4.94
C LEU A 237 -24.03 6.52 -5.24
N GLY A 238 -22.81 6.11 -5.59
CA GLY A 238 -21.69 7.02 -5.87
C GLY A 238 -22.01 8.05 -6.96
N PRO A 239 -22.49 7.65 -8.16
CA PRO A 239 -22.94 8.57 -9.20
C PRO A 239 -24.08 9.48 -8.74
N ARG A 240 -25.11 8.94 -8.07
CA ARG A 240 -26.25 9.74 -7.57
C ARG A 240 -25.81 10.82 -6.57
N LEU A 241 -24.87 10.49 -5.67
CA LEU A 241 -24.29 11.46 -4.75
C LEU A 241 -23.47 12.52 -5.47
N ARG A 242 -22.74 12.16 -6.54
CA ARG A 242 -22.02 13.12 -7.40
C ARG A 242 -22.98 14.05 -8.13
N ASP A 243 -24.05 13.51 -8.70
CA ASP A 243 -25.08 14.29 -9.39
C ASP A 243 -25.79 15.25 -8.43
N LEU A 244 -26.10 14.80 -7.21
CA LEU A 244 -26.63 15.66 -6.15
C LEU A 244 -25.62 16.75 -5.77
N LEU A 245 -24.34 16.41 -5.65
CA LEU A 245 -23.27 17.39 -5.39
C LEU A 245 -23.25 18.47 -6.47
N ILE A 246 -23.24 18.08 -7.75
CA ILE A 246 -23.26 19.00 -8.90
C ILE A 246 -24.52 19.86 -8.90
N ALA A 247 -25.70 19.26 -8.66
CA ALA A 247 -26.98 19.96 -8.64
C ALA A 247 -27.07 20.97 -7.48
N THR A 248 -26.39 20.73 -6.35
CA THR A 248 -26.39 21.65 -5.21
C THR A 248 -25.37 22.80 -5.32
N ARG A 249 -24.42 22.75 -6.26
CA ARG A 249 -23.40 23.81 -6.44
C ARG A 249 -24.00 25.19 -6.74
N PRO A 250 -24.96 25.36 -7.67
CA PRO A 250 -25.56 26.67 -7.95
C PRO A 250 -26.25 27.25 -6.71
N LEU A 251 -26.86 26.40 -5.87
CA LEU A 251 -27.48 26.81 -4.62
C LEU A 251 -26.44 27.21 -3.56
N GLN A 252 -25.33 26.47 -3.46
CA GLN A 252 -24.20 26.82 -2.59
C GLN A 252 -23.57 28.17 -2.99
N GLU A 253 -23.47 28.45 -4.28
CA GLU A 253 -22.99 29.73 -4.80
C GLU A 253 -23.99 30.86 -4.52
N ALA A 254 -25.28 30.63 -4.71
CA ALA A 254 -26.33 31.62 -4.44
C ALA A 254 -26.51 31.95 -2.95
N LEU A 255 -26.24 30.99 -2.06
CA LEU A 255 -26.31 31.16 -0.60
C LEU A 255 -24.95 31.49 0.04
N GLU A 256 -23.88 31.61 -0.76
CA GLU A 256 -22.50 31.82 -0.28
C GLU A 256 -22.05 30.79 0.77
N MET A 257 -22.49 29.53 0.63
CA MET A 257 -22.17 28.42 1.55
C MET A 257 -21.15 27.47 0.91
N PRO A 258 -19.82 27.67 1.08
CA PRO A 258 -18.80 26.86 0.43
C PRO A 258 -18.54 25.52 1.17
N ILE A 259 -19.56 24.67 1.27
CA ILE A 259 -19.51 23.40 2.02
C ILE A 259 -18.43 22.46 1.43
N GLU A 260 -18.34 22.36 0.10
CA GLU A 260 -17.31 21.56 -0.58
C GLU A 260 -15.89 22.01 -0.26
N LYS A 261 -15.65 23.33 -0.21
CA LYS A 261 -14.33 23.89 0.12
C LYS A 261 -13.99 23.57 1.57
N GLY A 262 -14.97 23.66 2.48
CA GLY A 262 -14.82 23.25 3.88
C GLY A 262 -14.47 21.77 4.04
N TRP A 263 -15.11 20.87 3.28
CA TRP A 263 -14.82 19.43 3.34
C TRP A 263 -13.42 19.07 2.82
N LYS A 264 -13.01 19.66 1.69
CA LYS A 264 -11.65 19.47 1.16
C LYS A 264 -10.61 19.96 2.17
N THR A 265 -10.84 21.14 2.76
CA THR A 265 -9.97 21.69 3.80
C THR A 265 -9.92 20.81 5.04
N ARG A 266 -11.05 20.24 5.50
CA ARG A 266 -11.07 19.29 6.62
C ARG A 266 -10.32 17.99 6.31
N LYS A 267 -10.43 17.46 5.08
CA LYS A 267 -9.70 16.25 4.65
C LYS A 267 -8.19 16.51 4.65
N THR A 268 -7.74 17.68 4.20
CA THR A 268 -6.31 18.03 4.16
C THR A 268 -5.76 18.34 5.53
N VAL A 269 -6.53 19.02 6.39
CA VAL A 269 -6.16 19.34 7.78
C VAL A 269 -5.99 18.08 8.62
N ARG A 270 -6.77 17.01 8.37
CA ARG A 270 -6.59 15.70 9.03
C ARG A 270 -5.24 15.04 8.74
N LEU A 271 -4.57 15.43 7.65
CA LEU A 271 -3.25 14.91 7.27
C LEU A 271 -2.09 15.75 7.82
N LEU A 272 -2.38 16.89 8.49
CA LEU A 272 -1.34 17.74 9.06
C LEU A 272 -0.68 17.11 10.29
N PRO A 273 0.63 17.29 10.49
CA PRO A 273 1.31 16.94 11.74
C PRO A 273 0.70 17.69 12.93
N GLN A 274 0.74 17.07 14.11
CA GLN A 274 0.15 17.63 15.34
C GLN A 274 0.51 19.11 15.59
N PRO A 275 1.77 19.57 15.46
CA PRO A 275 2.10 20.98 15.68
C PRO A 275 1.46 21.92 14.66
N LEU A 276 1.41 21.51 13.38
CA LEU A 276 0.79 22.30 12.31
C LEU A 276 -0.74 22.26 12.36
N TYR A 277 -1.32 21.14 12.81
CA TYR A 277 -2.75 21.02 13.06
C TYR A 277 -3.19 21.96 14.18
N LEU A 278 -2.44 22.00 15.28
CA LEU A 278 -2.75 22.88 16.42
C LEU A 278 -2.63 24.36 16.02
N LEU A 279 -1.56 24.72 15.29
CA LEU A 279 -1.41 26.04 14.68
C LEU A 279 -2.65 26.40 13.83
N TYR A 280 -3.03 25.52 12.89
CA TYR A 280 -4.17 25.73 12.01
C TYR A 280 -5.47 25.91 12.81
N ALA A 281 -5.78 24.98 13.71
CA ALA A 281 -7.01 25.00 14.50
C ALA A 281 -7.13 26.28 15.35
N ASN A 282 -6.04 26.68 16.00
CA ASN A 282 -6.03 27.87 16.83
C ASN A 282 -6.16 29.16 16.01
N VAL A 283 -5.49 29.24 14.86
CA VAL A 283 -5.56 30.41 13.98
C VAL A 283 -6.93 30.51 13.31
N THR A 284 -7.53 29.40 12.90
CA THR A 284 -8.91 29.40 12.38
C THR A 284 -9.92 29.78 13.45
N ALA A 285 -9.76 29.25 14.67
CA ALA A 285 -10.63 29.62 15.79
C ALA A 285 -10.52 31.13 16.11
N TYR A 286 -9.31 31.68 16.05
CA TYR A 286 -9.08 33.12 16.21
C TYR A 286 -9.69 33.94 15.06
N GLY A 287 -9.56 33.47 13.82
CA GLY A 287 -10.16 34.06 12.62
C GLY A 287 -11.70 34.09 12.62
N GLU A 288 -12.32 33.05 13.17
CA GLU A 288 -13.77 32.95 13.34
C GLU A 288 -14.28 33.81 14.51
N ALA A 289 -13.51 33.90 15.59
CA ALA A 289 -13.90 34.64 16.79
C ALA A 289 -13.72 36.16 16.69
N CYS A 290 -12.80 36.65 15.84
CA CYS A 290 -12.47 38.06 15.76
C CYS A 290 -12.51 38.58 14.31
N GLU A 291 -13.29 39.65 14.05
CA GLU A 291 -13.39 40.24 12.70
C GLU A 291 -12.05 40.79 12.19
N GLU A 292 -11.19 41.28 13.09
CA GLU A 292 -9.84 41.74 12.75
C GLU A 292 -8.91 40.60 12.29
N ALA A 293 -9.30 39.35 12.55
CA ALA A 293 -8.57 38.15 12.18
C ALA A 293 -9.12 37.48 10.91
N LYS A 294 -10.23 37.96 10.31
CA LYS A 294 -10.75 37.47 9.01
C LYS A 294 -9.79 37.71 7.85
N GLN A 295 -8.83 38.63 8.01
CA GLN A 295 -7.74 38.86 7.05
C GLN A 295 -6.66 37.75 7.10
N ILE A 296 -6.79 36.82 8.04
CA ILE A 296 -5.86 35.71 8.26
C ILE A 296 -6.32 34.48 7.48
N ALA A 297 -5.78 34.32 6.27
CA ALA A 297 -6.01 33.12 5.47
C ALA A 297 -4.99 32.05 5.86
N ALA A 298 -5.46 31.00 6.55
CA ALA A 298 -4.70 29.78 6.80
C ALA A 298 -4.93 28.77 5.66
N SER A 299 -3.92 28.52 4.82
CA SER A 299 -4.00 27.52 3.74
C SER A 299 -3.02 26.37 3.98
N GLY A 300 -3.53 25.13 4.00
CA GLY A 300 -2.69 23.93 3.92
C GLY A 300 -2.40 23.61 2.45
N ASN A 301 -1.12 23.56 2.06
CA ASN A 301 -0.75 23.18 0.69
C ASN A 301 -1.07 21.72 0.45
N THR A 302 -1.89 21.41 -0.56
CA THR A 302 -2.14 20.05 -1.03
C THR A 302 -1.04 19.61 -1.98
N TYR A 303 -0.05 18.85 -1.48
CA TYR A 303 0.58 17.87 -2.35
C TYR A 303 -0.41 16.72 -2.54
N GLU A 304 -0.65 16.32 -3.80
CA GLU A 304 -1.39 15.11 -4.17
C GLU A 304 -0.75 13.87 -3.52
N SER A 305 -1.04 13.67 -2.24
CA SER A 305 -0.50 12.58 -1.42
C SER A 305 -1.41 11.35 -1.46
N GLU A 306 -2.25 11.23 -2.49
CA GLU A 306 -2.98 9.98 -2.76
C GLU A 306 -2.09 8.95 -3.49
N ALA A 307 -0.89 9.33 -3.98
CA ALA A 307 -0.05 8.45 -4.79
C ALA A 307 1.08 7.69 -4.05
N HIS A 308 1.32 7.92 -2.75
CA HIS A 308 2.47 7.29 -2.05
C HIS A 308 2.17 6.59 -0.72
N CYS A 309 1.00 6.79 -0.10
CA CYS A 309 0.60 6.00 1.08
C CYS A 309 -0.06 4.65 0.73
N GLY A 310 -0.24 4.33 -0.55
CA GLY A 310 -0.91 3.10 -1.02
C GLY A 310 -0.01 2.03 -1.61
N ARG A 311 1.32 2.20 -1.64
CA ARG A 311 2.21 1.32 -2.41
C ARG A 311 3.36 0.65 -1.63
N GLU A 312 3.41 0.83 -0.31
CA GLU A 312 4.36 0.15 0.58
C GLU A 312 3.69 -0.69 1.69
N SER A 313 2.39 -1.01 1.57
CA SER A 313 1.69 -1.92 2.49
C SER A 313 1.07 -3.14 1.78
N GLY A 314 1.67 -3.55 0.67
CA GLY A 314 1.21 -4.68 -0.14
C GLY A 314 2.35 -5.58 -0.60
N SER A 315 3.21 -6.04 0.31
CA SER A 315 3.98 -7.28 0.11
C SER A 315 4.53 -7.78 1.44
N ASN A 316 4.25 -9.05 1.72
CA ASN A 316 4.73 -9.89 2.81
C ASN A 316 4.02 -9.78 4.17
N SER A 317 2.80 -10.31 4.21
CA SER A 317 2.34 -11.11 5.36
C SER A 317 1.85 -12.48 4.85
N HIS A 318 2.77 -13.42 4.68
CA HIS A 318 2.47 -14.84 4.76
C HIS A 318 3.70 -15.57 5.31
N ASP A 319 3.43 -16.38 6.34
CA ASP A 319 4.21 -17.46 6.95
C ASP A 319 5.51 -17.15 7.70
N ARG A 320 5.36 -17.08 9.02
CA ARG A 320 6.34 -17.67 9.95
C ARG A 320 5.61 -18.54 10.97
N VAL A 321 5.64 -19.83 10.72
CA VAL A 321 5.56 -20.87 11.76
C VAL A 321 6.87 -21.67 11.64
N ASP A 322 7.55 -21.78 12.78
CA ASP A 322 8.61 -22.71 13.19
C ASP A 322 9.65 -23.25 12.20
N SER A 323 10.92 -23.11 12.55
CA SER A 323 11.67 -24.25 13.13
C SER A 323 13.10 -23.82 13.47
N ASP A 324 13.47 -24.03 14.74
CA ASP A 324 14.86 -24.20 15.15
C ASP A 324 15.50 -25.34 14.34
N ASN A 325 16.73 -25.14 13.84
CA ASN A 325 17.80 -26.10 14.07
C ASN A 325 19.18 -25.53 13.70
N ASP A 326 20.13 -25.93 14.54
CA ASP A 326 21.55 -25.58 14.58
C ASP A 326 22.42 -26.32 13.53
N GLU A 327 23.64 -25.79 13.39
CA GLU A 327 24.89 -26.46 12.98
C GLU A 327 25.26 -26.73 11.50
N ASN A 328 26.42 -26.16 11.15
CA ASN A 328 27.56 -26.70 10.38
C ASN A 328 27.31 -27.48 9.07
N ASP A 329 27.89 -27.02 7.95
CA ASP A 329 29.13 -27.64 7.42
C ASP A 329 29.76 -26.83 6.27
N HIS A 330 31.06 -27.01 6.13
CA HIS A 330 31.93 -26.51 5.07
C HIS A 330 31.67 -27.16 3.70
N ASP A 331 31.99 -26.39 2.65
CA ASP A 331 33.03 -26.71 1.65
C ASP A 331 32.68 -26.68 0.14
N VAL A 332 33.71 -26.20 -0.59
CA VAL A 332 34.09 -26.30 -2.01
C VAL A 332 33.27 -25.70 -3.19
N ASP A 333 33.76 -24.53 -3.62
CA ASP A 333 34.39 -24.23 -4.93
C ASP A 333 33.72 -24.68 -6.25
N ARG A 334 33.39 -23.68 -7.11
CA ARG A 334 33.89 -23.53 -8.50
C ARG A 334 33.20 -22.39 -9.25
N GLY A 335 34.02 -21.56 -9.92
CA GLY A 335 33.66 -21.07 -11.26
C GLY A 335 33.48 -19.56 -11.50
N MET A 336 34.59 -18.82 -11.50
CA MET A 336 34.99 -17.85 -12.53
C MET A 336 34.03 -16.73 -13.05
N LYS A 337 34.58 -15.49 -12.93
CA LYS A 337 34.44 -14.30 -13.80
C LYS A 337 33.26 -13.34 -13.53
N LYS A 338 33.56 -12.25 -12.82
CA LYS A 338 33.90 -10.92 -13.41
C LYS A 338 34.12 -9.91 -12.29
N ARG A 339 35.37 -9.45 -12.15
CA ARG A 339 35.76 -8.32 -11.30
C ARG A 339 35.22 -7.04 -11.93
N HIS A 340 34.24 -6.41 -11.27
CA HIS A 340 34.12 -4.95 -11.29
C HIS A 340 34.40 -4.45 -9.88
N HIS A 341 35.40 -3.56 -9.79
CA HIS A 341 35.82 -2.85 -8.60
C HIS A 341 34.61 -2.28 -7.85
N ARG A 342 34.32 -2.82 -6.66
CA ARG A 342 33.43 -2.16 -5.70
C ARG A 342 34.25 -1.05 -5.04
N GLY A 343 34.21 0.12 -5.66
CA GLY A 343 34.70 1.37 -5.08
C GLY A 343 34.01 1.64 -3.74
N HIS A 344 34.82 2.05 -2.78
CA HIS A 344 34.53 2.23 -1.38
C HIS A 344 33.59 3.43 -1.15
N MET A 345 32.26 3.22 -1.17
CA MET A 345 31.24 4.24 -0.89
C MET A 345 30.97 4.40 0.62
N LYS A 346 31.93 4.95 1.38
CA LYS A 346 31.73 5.34 2.79
C LYS A 346 31.39 6.83 3.02
N THR A 347 31.39 7.66 1.98
CA THR A 347 31.04 9.09 2.07
C THR A 347 29.54 9.35 2.17
N ASN A 348 28.68 8.36 1.90
CA ASN A 348 27.25 8.62 1.69
C ASN A 348 26.38 8.50 2.95
N LEU A 349 26.84 7.84 4.03
CA LEU A 349 25.98 7.60 5.20
C LEU A 349 25.75 8.87 6.03
N ALA A 350 26.79 9.69 6.21
CA ALA A 350 26.68 10.96 6.93
C ALA A 350 25.86 11.99 6.14
N GLU A 351 26.04 12.05 4.82
CA GLU A 351 25.24 12.93 3.95
C GLU A 351 23.78 12.50 3.89
N GLN A 352 23.49 11.19 3.82
CA GLN A 352 22.12 10.66 3.90
C GLN A 352 21.48 10.93 5.26
N ARG A 353 22.23 10.86 6.36
CA ARG A 353 21.74 11.23 7.70
C ARG A 353 21.44 12.73 7.78
N ARG A 354 22.30 13.56 7.19
CA ARG A 354 22.10 15.01 7.07
C ARG A 354 20.86 15.34 6.25
N GLU A 355 20.70 14.75 5.06
CA GLU A 355 19.52 14.95 4.21
C GLU A 355 18.22 14.49 4.88
N LYS A 356 18.27 13.36 5.60
CA LYS A 356 17.13 12.92 6.41
C LYS A 356 16.79 13.94 7.48
N LEU A 357 17.76 14.48 8.21
CA LEU A 357 17.54 15.45 9.29
C LEU A 357 16.79 16.71 8.80
N PHE A 358 17.18 17.25 7.64
CA PHE A 358 16.60 18.47 7.07
C PHE A 358 15.36 18.23 6.19
N LYS A 359 14.85 17.00 6.08
CA LYS A 359 13.68 16.71 5.24
C LYS A 359 12.40 17.29 5.86
N PRO A 360 11.73 18.28 5.25
CA PRO A 360 10.49 18.82 5.77
C PRO A 360 9.31 17.90 5.51
N HIS A 361 8.28 18.06 6.33
CA HIS A 361 6.98 17.49 6.07
C HIS A 361 6.39 18.08 4.78
N PRO A 362 5.77 17.28 3.89
CA PRO A 362 5.27 17.75 2.59
C PRO A 362 4.13 18.76 2.69
N LEU A 363 3.37 18.74 3.78
CA LEU A 363 2.32 19.72 4.06
C LEU A 363 2.88 20.85 4.94
N SER A 364 2.62 22.08 4.52
CA SER A 364 2.92 23.33 5.22
C SER A 364 1.64 24.13 5.45
N VAL A 365 1.63 24.96 6.50
CA VAL A 365 0.53 25.89 6.79
C VAL A 365 1.00 27.31 6.47
N THR A 366 0.20 28.07 5.73
CA THR A 366 0.53 29.46 5.39
C THR A 366 -0.47 30.39 6.05
N ILE A 367 -0.01 31.41 6.77
CA ILE A 367 -0.81 32.43 7.45
C ILE A 367 -0.50 33.78 6.81
N LYS A 368 -1.53 34.47 6.28
CA LYS A 368 -1.38 35.82 5.72
C LYS A 368 -1.84 36.88 6.72
N ILE A 369 -1.06 37.92 6.96
CA ILE A 369 -1.40 39.04 7.86
C ILE A 369 -1.30 40.33 7.06
N ARG A 370 -2.36 41.15 7.05
CA ARG A 370 -2.38 42.45 6.35
C ARG A 370 -2.38 43.60 7.36
N ALA A 371 -1.85 44.76 6.93
CA ALA A 371 -1.85 46.00 7.69
C ALA A 371 -3.23 46.67 7.68
N LYS A 372 -3.66 47.26 8.81
CA LYS A 372 -4.96 47.96 8.92
C LYS A 372 -4.97 49.30 8.16
N ASP A 373 -3.86 50.04 8.23
CA ASP A 373 -3.80 51.46 7.86
C ASP A 373 -3.55 51.77 6.36
N TYR A 374 -3.44 50.75 5.50
CA TYR A 374 -3.18 50.95 4.06
C TYR A 374 -4.45 50.93 3.19
N SER A 375 -5.60 50.66 3.80
CA SER A 375 -6.91 50.67 3.16
C SER A 375 -7.44 52.10 3.01
N SER A 376 -6.84 52.90 2.13
CA SER A 376 -7.48 54.04 1.43
C SER A 376 -6.44 54.93 0.72
N SER A 377 -6.36 54.83 -0.61
CA SER A 377 -6.09 55.97 -1.52
C SER A 377 -5.87 55.56 -2.98
N LEU A 378 -5.47 54.32 -3.32
CA LEU A 378 -5.04 53.99 -4.70
C LEU A 378 -5.86 52.94 -5.46
N SER A 379 -6.78 52.20 -4.82
CA SER A 379 -7.91 51.52 -5.47
C SER A 379 -8.72 50.78 -4.41
N PRO A 380 -10.05 50.75 -4.51
CA PRO A 380 -10.90 49.99 -3.57
C PRO A 380 -10.79 48.47 -3.73
N ASP A 381 -10.20 47.98 -4.82
CA ASP A 381 -10.14 46.55 -5.17
C ASP A 381 -8.78 45.88 -4.95
N SER A 382 -7.72 46.62 -4.62
CA SER A 382 -6.41 46.01 -4.33
C SER A 382 -6.21 45.89 -2.81
N PRO A 383 -5.96 44.67 -2.30
CA PRO A 383 -5.66 44.49 -0.90
C PRO A 383 -4.33 45.16 -0.54
N GLY A 384 -4.29 45.83 0.62
CA GLY A 384 -3.07 46.46 1.13
C GLY A 384 -1.91 45.48 1.39
N PRO A 385 -0.69 45.99 1.56
CA PRO A 385 0.52 45.18 1.68
C PRO A 385 0.45 44.25 2.89
N GLY A 386 0.80 42.98 2.65
CA GLY A 386 0.69 41.91 3.63
C GLY A 386 1.95 41.08 3.78
N LEU A 387 2.00 40.35 4.88
CA LEU A 387 3.05 39.41 5.24
C LEU A 387 2.48 37.98 5.14
N SER A 388 3.12 37.11 4.37
CA SER A 388 2.80 35.69 4.29
C SER A 388 3.82 34.88 5.08
N LEU A 389 3.35 34.20 6.12
CA LEU A 389 4.15 33.35 7.00
C LEU A 389 3.90 31.88 6.64
N THR A 390 4.90 31.19 6.11
CA THR A 390 4.81 29.77 5.75
C THR A 390 5.53 28.92 6.80
N PHE A 391 4.79 28.01 7.43
CA PHE A 391 5.27 27.15 8.51
C PHE A 391 5.56 25.75 7.97
N PHE A 392 6.79 25.29 8.17
CA PHE A 392 7.26 23.95 7.83
C PHE A 392 7.55 23.16 9.10
N TYR A 393 7.18 21.88 9.11
CA TYR A 393 7.52 20.99 10.22
C TYR A 393 8.66 20.06 9.82
N LEU A 394 9.73 20.03 10.61
CA LEU A 394 10.87 19.13 10.44
C LEU A 394 10.70 17.95 11.41
N PRO A 395 10.17 16.78 10.99
CA PRO A 395 9.84 15.69 11.89
C PRO A 395 11.05 15.11 12.62
N ASN A 396 12.22 15.08 11.97
CA ASN A 396 13.44 14.50 12.56
C ASN A 396 14.11 15.42 13.59
N MET A 397 13.88 16.73 13.49
CA MET A 397 14.33 17.74 14.45
C MET A 397 13.23 18.09 15.47
N GLN A 398 11.98 17.72 15.18
CA GLN A 398 10.76 18.05 15.93
C GLN A 398 10.57 19.57 16.09
N VAL A 399 11.00 20.36 15.12
CA VAL A 399 10.94 21.83 15.16
C VAL A 399 10.09 22.35 14.01
N VAL A 400 9.35 23.42 14.26
CA VAL A 400 8.63 24.17 13.22
C VAL A 400 9.50 25.34 12.77
N THR A 401 9.78 25.46 11.48
CA THR A 401 10.48 26.60 10.90
C THR A 401 9.50 27.50 10.17
N MET A 402 9.78 28.80 10.10
CA MET A 402 8.92 29.77 9.45
C MET A 402 9.69 30.53 8.38
N ASN A 403 9.12 30.61 7.19
CA ASN A 403 9.61 31.46 6.11
C ASN A 403 8.62 32.61 5.85
N ILE A 404 9.14 33.75 5.41
CA ILE A 404 8.43 35.01 5.29
C ILE A 404 8.47 35.44 3.83
N ALA A 405 7.31 35.79 3.28
CA ALA A 405 7.18 36.37 1.95
C ALA A 405 6.31 37.64 1.99
N LEU A 406 6.74 38.67 1.26
CA LEU A 406 5.95 39.88 1.06
C LEU A 406 4.83 39.60 0.06
N VAL A 407 3.63 40.09 0.36
CA VAL A 407 2.44 39.96 -0.47
C VAL A 407 1.95 41.34 -0.86
N ASP A 408 1.67 41.53 -2.15
CA ASP A 408 1.08 42.77 -2.69
C ASP A 408 1.94 44.03 -2.42
N PHE A 409 3.27 43.90 -2.39
CA PHE A 409 4.21 45.01 -2.19
C PHE A 409 5.46 44.87 -3.08
N HIS A 410 5.88 45.98 -3.70
CA HIS A 410 7.12 46.08 -4.47
C HIS A 410 8.02 47.13 -3.82
N SER A 411 9.19 46.71 -3.34
CA SER A 411 10.17 47.60 -2.72
C SER A 411 10.87 48.47 -3.77
N VAL A 412 10.97 49.77 -3.48
CA VAL A 412 11.62 50.79 -4.30
C VAL A 412 12.60 51.57 -3.41
N GLY A 413 13.86 51.69 -3.83
CA GLY A 413 14.94 52.30 -3.04
C GLY A 413 15.88 51.26 -2.42
N ALA A 414 17.18 51.50 -2.52
CA ALA A 414 18.19 50.53 -2.07
C ALA A 414 18.23 50.46 -0.54
N ALA A 415 18.22 51.62 0.13
CA ALA A 415 18.25 51.67 1.59
C ALA A 415 16.89 51.32 2.21
N ALA A 416 15.78 51.66 1.54
CA ALA A 416 14.45 51.32 2.00
C ALA A 416 14.16 49.82 1.90
N SER A 417 14.67 49.13 0.87
CA SER A 417 14.46 47.69 0.67
C SER A 417 15.03 46.84 1.81
N ASP A 418 16.16 47.25 2.40
CA ASP A 418 16.81 46.50 3.49
C ASP A 418 15.92 46.39 4.74
N VAL A 419 15.05 47.38 4.97
CA VAL A 419 14.10 47.43 6.09
C VAL A 419 13.07 46.32 6.03
N LEU A 420 12.68 45.93 4.81
CA LEU A 420 11.67 44.91 4.52
C LEU A 420 12.30 43.56 4.13
N SER A 421 13.60 43.39 4.39
CA SER A 421 14.29 42.12 4.13
C SER A 421 13.62 40.97 4.88
N THR A 422 13.19 39.96 4.14
CA THR A 422 12.44 38.79 4.65
C THR A 422 13.15 38.04 5.77
N ASP A 423 14.47 38.16 5.82
CA ASP A 423 15.32 37.49 6.80
C ASP A 423 15.34 38.18 8.18
N SER A 424 14.98 39.48 8.25
CA SER A 424 15.15 40.29 9.46
C SER A 424 13.86 40.91 10.02
N VAL A 425 12.76 40.93 9.24
CA VAL A 425 11.52 41.65 9.59
C VAL A 425 10.97 41.27 10.97
N LEU A 426 11.04 39.99 11.34
CA LEU A 426 10.48 39.45 12.58
C LEU A 426 11.55 39.03 13.61
N ASN A 427 12.81 39.43 13.40
CA ASN A 427 13.85 39.18 14.39
C ASN A 427 13.59 40.02 15.65
N GLU A 428 13.80 39.40 16.81
CA GLU A 428 13.52 39.99 18.12
C GLU A 428 12.10 40.56 18.23
N LEU A 429 11.11 39.79 17.75
CA LEU A 429 9.70 40.09 18.06
C LEU A 429 9.47 40.03 19.58
N PHE A 430 10.09 39.05 20.23
CA PHE A 430 10.24 38.97 21.67
C PHE A 430 11.74 39.02 22.01
N CYS A 431 12.07 39.57 23.19
CA CYS A 431 13.46 39.80 23.58
C CYS A 431 14.29 38.51 23.52
N GLY A 432 15.42 38.57 22.79
CA GLY A 432 16.36 37.45 22.66
C GLY A 432 16.00 36.38 21.60
N ASP A 433 14.89 36.51 20.87
CA ASP A 433 14.50 35.54 19.83
C ASP A 433 14.98 35.98 18.44
N ARG A 434 16.18 35.53 18.06
CA ARG A 434 16.83 35.86 16.78
C ARG A 434 16.59 34.82 15.67
N GLY A 435 16.04 33.66 16.03
CA GLY A 435 15.83 32.56 15.08
C GLY A 435 17.12 31.89 14.59
N GLU A 436 18.28 32.17 15.20
CA GLU A 436 19.56 31.53 14.85
C GLU A 436 19.80 30.24 15.64
N GLU A 437 19.28 30.17 16.87
CA GLU A 437 19.36 29.00 17.73
C GLU A 437 18.11 28.14 17.61
N CYS A 438 18.30 26.83 17.52
CA CYS A 438 17.20 25.87 17.57
C CYS A 438 16.70 25.70 19.02
N PRO A 439 15.40 25.93 19.30
CA PRO A 439 14.84 25.83 20.65
C PRO A 439 14.95 24.44 21.31
N ASN A 440 15.01 23.37 20.51
CA ASN A 440 15.03 22.02 21.02
C ASN A 440 16.45 21.60 21.43
N PRO A 441 16.72 21.33 22.73
CA PRO A 441 18.06 20.93 23.20
C PRO A 441 18.54 19.60 22.59
N LYS A 442 17.62 18.72 22.15
CA LYS A 442 17.94 17.47 21.45
C LYS A 442 18.76 17.71 20.18
N ILE A 443 18.51 18.82 19.50
CA ILE A 443 19.19 19.16 18.25
C ILE A 443 20.68 19.41 18.51
N LYS A 444 21.06 19.97 19.66
CA LYS A 444 22.47 20.17 20.01
C LYS A 444 23.26 18.86 19.97
N TYR A 445 22.69 17.79 20.53
CA TYR A 445 23.30 16.45 20.48
C TYR A 445 23.27 15.83 19.07
N GLN A 446 22.17 15.96 18.33
CA GLN A 446 22.07 15.46 16.95
C GLN A 446 23.04 16.16 15.99
N LEU A 447 23.31 17.45 16.20
CA LEU A 447 24.28 18.22 15.42
C LEU A 447 25.71 17.88 15.81
N GLN A 448 25.97 17.63 17.09
CA GLN A 448 27.28 17.15 17.58
C GLN A 448 27.63 15.78 16.96
N ASP A 449 26.66 14.86 16.88
CA ASP A 449 26.81 13.56 16.22
C ASP A 449 27.12 13.67 14.72
N LEU A 450 26.74 14.78 14.08
CA LEU A 450 26.95 15.04 12.65
C LEU A 450 28.10 16.02 12.38
N SER A 451 28.81 16.48 13.41
CA SER A 451 29.89 17.49 13.32
C SER A 451 29.46 18.78 12.63
N ILE A 452 28.22 19.24 12.86
CA ILE A 452 27.69 20.50 12.34
C ILE A 452 27.68 21.53 13.47
N ASP A 453 28.33 22.68 13.26
CA ASP A 453 28.30 23.79 14.21
C ASP A 453 26.94 24.50 14.19
N ILE A 454 26.55 25.06 15.34
CA ILE A 454 25.28 25.79 15.52
C ILE A 454 25.18 26.97 14.53
N ASN A 455 26.29 27.67 14.26
CA ASN A 455 26.32 28.78 13.30
C ASN A 455 26.16 28.33 11.83
N GLN A 456 26.50 27.07 11.52
CA GLN A 456 26.28 26.50 10.20
C GLN A 456 24.81 26.10 10.00
N LEU A 457 24.06 25.86 11.08
CA LEU A 457 22.65 25.47 11.01
C LEU A 457 21.79 26.56 10.35
N ALA A 458 21.93 27.82 10.79
CA ALA A 458 21.19 28.94 10.24
C ALA A 458 21.46 29.12 8.73
N ARG A 459 22.73 28.95 8.33
CA ARG A 459 23.13 28.98 6.91
C ARG A 459 22.53 27.83 6.11
N MET A 460 22.56 26.61 6.64
CA MET A 460 22.02 25.42 5.99
C MET A 460 20.48 25.47 5.85
N LEU A 461 19.78 26.03 6.84
CA LEU A 461 18.33 26.26 6.75
C LEU A 461 17.99 27.30 5.68
N LYS A 462 18.81 28.36 5.57
CA LYS A 462 18.68 29.39 4.53
C LYS A 462 18.96 28.83 3.13
N GLU A 463 20.03 28.07 2.94
CA GLU A 463 20.37 27.41 1.67
C GLU A 463 19.28 26.43 1.19
N ARG A 464 18.54 25.83 2.12
CA ARG A 464 17.43 24.91 1.83
C ARG A 464 16.05 25.58 1.77
N ASN A 465 15.97 26.91 1.92
CA ASN A 465 14.71 27.67 2.00
C ASN A 465 13.73 27.15 3.06
N LEU A 466 14.25 26.59 4.17
CA LEU A 466 13.44 26.00 5.24
C LEU A 466 12.99 27.05 6.26
N GLY A 467 13.52 28.28 6.21
CA GLY A 467 13.15 29.36 7.13
C GLY A 467 13.81 29.28 8.50
N SER A 468 13.43 30.17 9.41
CA SER A 468 14.06 30.34 10.73
C SER A 468 13.23 29.70 11.86
N PRO A 469 13.85 28.99 12.81
CA PRO A 469 13.19 28.38 13.96
C PRO A 469 13.03 29.36 15.13
N PHE A 470 12.04 30.25 15.08
CA PHE A 470 11.74 31.14 16.22
C PHE A 470 11.15 30.38 17.41
N LEU A 471 11.38 30.88 18.63
CA LEU A 471 10.82 30.35 19.87
C LEU A 471 9.30 30.55 19.93
N TRP A 472 8.83 31.76 19.59
CA TRP A 472 7.39 32.05 19.60
C TRP A 472 6.62 31.19 18.59
N VAL A 473 7.25 30.80 17.49
CA VAL A 473 6.66 29.88 16.50
C VAL A 473 6.45 28.49 17.10
N GLN A 474 7.40 27.97 17.90
CA GLN A 474 7.22 26.70 18.60
C GLN A 474 6.05 26.77 19.57
N LYS A 475 5.95 27.86 20.35
CA LYS A 475 4.90 28.07 21.34
C LYS A 475 3.51 28.08 20.72
N ILE A 476 3.30 28.79 19.59
CA ILE A 476 2.01 28.78 18.88
C ILE A 476 1.63 27.37 18.40
N CYS A 477 2.63 26.57 18.01
CA CYS A 477 2.43 25.19 17.56
C CYS A 477 2.31 24.17 18.71
N GLY A 478 2.31 24.61 19.97
CA GLY A 478 2.21 23.76 21.17
C GLY A 478 3.48 22.97 21.50
N LEU A 479 4.62 23.37 20.94
CA LEU A 479 5.93 22.81 21.26
C LEU A 479 6.57 23.69 22.34
N GLU A 480 6.45 23.26 23.60
CA GLU A 480 7.06 23.96 24.73
C GLU A 480 8.44 23.36 25.04
N TYR A 481 9.47 24.17 24.85
CA TYR A 481 10.84 23.83 25.21
C TYR A 481 11.25 24.66 26.43
N ILE A 482 11.88 24.02 27.41
CA ILE A 482 12.49 24.70 28.56
C ILE A 482 13.71 25.45 28.02
N SER A 483 13.52 26.70 27.59
CA SER A 483 14.61 27.55 27.12
C SER A 483 15.26 28.27 28.30
N THR A 484 16.54 28.00 28.52
CA THR A 484 17.38 28.67 29.52
C THR A 484 17.57 30.16 29.23
N ALA A 485 17.33 30.64 28.00
CA ALA A 485 17.53 32.05 27.65
C ALA A 485 16.52 33.00 28.33
N TYR A 486 15.34 32.51 28.72
CA TYR A 486 14.29 33.34 29.34
C TYR A 486 14.47 33.56 30.85
N THR A 487 15.27 32.73 31.53
CA THR A 487 15.50 32.85 32.98
C THR A 487 16.62 33.82 33.32
N CYS A 488 17.50 34.16 32.38
CA CYS A 488 18.69 34.98 32.65
C CYS A 488 18.42 36.49 32.73
N VAL A 489 17.38 37.02 32.05
CA VAL A 489 17.14 38.47 31.97
C VAL A 489 16.25 38.99 33.11
N ARG A 490 15.51 38.12 33.81
CA ARG A 490 14.76 38.51 35.03
C ARG A 490 15.64 38.64 36.29
N GLY A 491 16.94 38.38 36.19
CA GLY A 491 17.83 38.23 37.35
C GLY A 491 18.70 39.43 37.71
N LEU A 492 18.55 40.60 37.07
CA LEU A 492 19.42 41.76 37.34
C LEU A 492 18.74 42.96 38.03
N ASP A 493 17.43 42.91 38.28
CA ASP A 493 16.75 43.92 39.11
C ASP A 493 16.62 43.41 40.55
N VAL A 494 17.71 43.51 41.31
CA VAL A 494 17.64 43.44 42.78
C VAL A 494 17.13 44.78 43.29
N GLY A 495 15.88 44.81 43.74
CA GLY A 495 15.42 45.80 44.72
C GLY A 495 14.07 46.45 44.44
N ASN A 496 12.97 45.70 44.50
CA ASN A 496 11.85 46.01 45.40
C ASN A 496 10.73 44.96 45.23
N ASP A 497 10.60 44.12 46.24
CA ASP A 497 9.33 43.46 46.54
C ASP A 497 8.29 44.55 46.81
N ASN A 498 7.24 44.56 45.98
CA ASN A 498 5.85 44.95 46.27
C ASN A 498 5.18 45.43 44.98
N LEU A 499 4.54 44.52 44.23
CA LEU A 499 3.17 44.67 43.70
C LEU A 499 2.82 43.45 42.83
N GLU A 500 2.06 42.53 43.40
CA GLU A 500 1.26 41.58 42.63
C GLU A 500 0.17 42.34 41.86
N THR A 501 0.42 42.76 40.62
CA THR A 501 -0.53 42.88 39.48
C THR A 501 0.09 43.72 38.35
N GLY A 502 0.70 43.05 37.36
CA GLY A 502 1.18 43.69 36.14
C GLY A 502 2.10 42.76 35.34
N ASP A 503 1.65 42.34 34.16
CA ASP A 503 2.43 41.62 33.14
C ASP A 503 2.88 40.18 33.42
N LYS A 504 1.90 39.36 33.82
CA LYS A 504 1.71 38.07 33.12
C LYS A 504 1.07 38.37 31.76
N LEU A 505 1.80 38.98 30.83
CA LEU A 505 1.38 39.05 29.43
C LEU A 505 1.35 37.61 28.93
N HIS A 506 0.17 37.00 29.06
CA HIS A 506 -0.16 35.72 28.50
C HIS A 506 0.29 35.75 27.03
N GLU A 507 1.33 34.99 26.69
CA GLU A 507 1.75 34.66 25.32
C GLU A 507 0.65 33.82 24.67
N THR A 508 -0.50 34.44 24.49
CA THR A 508 -1.66 33.89 23.83
C THR A 508 -1.52 34.18 22.35
N ILE A 509 -2.06 33.28 21.54
CA ILE A 509 -2.02 33.37 20.08
C ILE A 509 -2.49 34.73 19.55
N PRO A 510 -3.53 35.38 20.13
CA PRO A 510 -3.89 36.75 19.79
C PRO A 510 -2.77 37.75 20.02
N SER A 511 -2.09 37.73 21.18
CA SER A 511 -1.00 38.67 21.48
C SER A 511 0.13 38.57 20.46
N ILE A 512 0.53 37.35 20.08
CA ILE A 512 1.61 37.17 19.11
C ILE A 512 1.20 37.69 17.72
N ILE A 513 -0.02 37.39 17.27
CA ILE A 513 -0.52 37.90 15.99
C ILE A 513 -0.60 39.44 16.00
N HIS A 514 -1.01 40.05 17.11
CA HIS A 514 -1.01 41.50 17.27
C HIS A 514 0.42 42.08 17.21
N SER A 515 1.38 41.48 17.90
CA SER A 515 2.78 41.91 17.86
C SER A 515 3.37 41.81 16.45
N VAL A 516 3.09 40.72 15.72
CA VAL A 516 3.53 40.56 14.33
C VAL A 516 2.93 41.66 13.44
N ARG A 517 1.63 41.96 13.60
CA ARG A 517 0.96 43.04 12.86
C ARG A 517 1.54 44.41 13.20
N ALA A 518 1.73 44.72 14.48
CA ALA A 518 2.29 45.98 14.94
C ALA A 518 3.72 46.18 14.42
N ARG A 519 4.55 45.12 14.44
CA ARG A 519 5.90 45.14 13.86
C ARG A 519 5.88 45.38 12.36
N TRP A 520 4.97 44.73 11.63
CA TRP A 520 4.79 44.94 10.20
C TRP A 520 4.39 46.39 9.87
N GLU A 521 3.43 46.95 10.59
CA GLU A 521 3.00 48.35 10.41
C GLU A 521 4.11 49.35 10.75
N ALA A 522 4.88 49.10 11.80
CA ALA A 522 6.04 49.91 12.16
C ALA A 522 7.13 49.86 11.08
N ARG A 523 7.41 48.68 10.51
CA ARG A 523 8.37 48.51 9.41
C ARG A 523 7.90 49.19 8.13
N LEU A 524 6.59 49.17 7.82
CA LEU A 524 6.03 49.92 6.69
C LEU A 524 6.16 51.44 6.88
N LYS A 525 5.91 51.95 8.10
CA LYS A 525 6.11 53.37 8.43
C LYS A 525 7.59 53.77 8.30
N LEU A 526 8.49 52.92 8.81
CA LEU A 526 9.93 53.12 8.71
C LEU A 526 10.43 53.07 7.25
N TYR A 527 9.92 52.13 6.46
CA TYR A 527 10.18 52.05 5.03
C TYR A 527 9.81 53.35 4.31
N LYS A 528 8.60 53.90 4.58
CA LYS A 528 8.18 55.18 3.99
C LYS A 528 9.14 56.31 4.39
N GLN A 529 9.50 56.42 5.66
CA GLN A 529 10.45 57.44 6.13
C GLN A 529 11.81 57.35 5.43
N ILE A 530 12.37 56.14 5.30
CA ILE A 530 13.68 55.95 4.65
C ILE A 530 13.59 56.18 3.14
N HIS A 531 12.51 55.75 2.51
CA HIS A 531 12.26 56.03 1.09
C HIS A 531 12.16 57.54 0.83
N ASP A 532 11.44 58.27 1.68
CA ASP A 532 11.30 59.73 1.57
C ASP A 532 12.63 60.46 1.83
N LEU A 533 13.50 59.90 2.68
CA LEU A 533 14.86 60.41 2.93
C LEU A 533 15.80 60.15 1.75
N GLU A 534 15.76 58.94 1.17
CA GLU A 534 16.58 58.54 0.01
C GLU A 534 16.19 59.34 -1.25
N SER A 535 14.89 59.55 -1.46
CA SER A 535 14.33 60.32 -2.58
C SER A 535 14.37 61.84 -2.38
N LYS A 536 14.85 62.33 -1.22
CA LYS A 536 14.89 63.76 -0.84
C LYS A 536 13.52 64.45 -0.88
N MET A 537 12.45 63.69 -0.61
CA MET A 537 11.07 64.16 -0.61
C MET A 537 10.66 64.84 0.71
N ILE A 538 11.50 64.74 1.76
CA ILE A 538 11.27 65.40 3.05
C ILE A 538 11.71 66.86 2.99
N ASP A 539 10.80 67.74 3.40
CA ASP A 539 11.13 69.15 3.61
C ASP A 539 12.11 69.29 4.80
N THR A 540 13.37 69.51 4.46
CA THR A 540 14.48 69.76 5.40
C THR A 540 14.73 71.25 5.62
N SER A 541 13.91 72.14 5.04
CA SER A 541 14.12 73.59 5.16
C SER A 541 13.71 74.14 6.52
N VAL A 542 12.77 73.47 7.21
CA VAL A 542 12.22 73.90 8.50
C VAL A 542 12.20 72.76 9.52
N ASN A 543 12.77 73.01 10.70
CA ASN A 543 12.55 72.22 11.90
C ASN A 543 11.42 72.85 12.73
N ASP A 544 10.27 72.19 12.82
CA ASP A 544 9.15 72.65 13.65
C ASP A 544 9.02 71.74 14.87
N GLU A 545 9.61 72.17 15.98
CA GLU A 545 9.45 71.53 17.27
C GLU A 545 8.55 72.38 18.16
N HIS A 546 7.44 71.80 18.63
CA HIS A 546 6.49 72.45 19.54
C HIS A 546 5.77 73.69 18.95
N GLY A 547 5.61 73.77 17.62
CA GLY A 547 4.90 74.87 16.95
C GLY A 547 5.78 76.10 16.66
N HIS A 548 7.10 75.88 16.56
CA HIS A 548 8.12 76.90 16.37
C HIS A 548 9.01 76.53 15.16
N PRO A 549 8.69 77.01 13.94
CA PRO A 549 9.46 76.71 12.75
C PRO A 549 10.82 77.42 12.76
N ILE A 550 11.90 76.66 12.73
CA ILE A 550 13.27 77.14 12.63
C ILE A 550 13.83 76.81 11.25
N ARG A 551 14.38 77.81 10.58
CA ARG A 551 15.07 77.63 9.31
C ARG A 551 16.37 76.83 9.51
N ILE A 552 16.56 75.82 8.68
CA ILE A 552 17.77 75.00 8.63
C ILE A 552 18.67 75.50 7.50
N SER A 553 19.95 75.72 7.78
CA SER A 553 20.92 76.26 6.81
C SER A 553 21.86 75.17 6.25
N SER A 554 21.88 73.99 6.86
CA SER A 554 22.60 72.81 6.38
C SER A 554 21.78 72.01 5.36
N THR A 555 22.45 71.17 4.56
CA THR A 555 21.81 70.35 3.51
C THR A 555 22.21 68.89 3.61
N VAL A 556 21.27 67.98 3.31
CA VAL A 556 21.53 66.53 3.29
C VAL A 556 22.11 66.15 1.93
N LEU A 557 23.37 65.75 1.92
CA LEU A 557 24.07 65.33 0.71
C LEU A 557 23.63 63.94 0.28
N GLN A 558 23.68 62.99 1.22
CA GLN A 558 23.54 61.57 0.97
C GLN A 558 22.89 60.85 2.15
N TRP A 559 22.01 59.90 1.85
CA TRP A 559 21.49 58.87 2.75
C TRP A 559 21.76 57.50 2.11
N SER A 560 22.46 56.61 2.81
CA SER A 560 22.82 55.29 2.29
C SER A 560 22.73 54.21 3.37
N SER A 561 22.32 53.00 2.99
CA SER A 561 22.47 51.80 3.83
C SER A 561 23.94 51.40 3.92
N ILE A 562 24.36 50.90 5.08
CA ILE A 562 25.73 50.41 5.34
C ILE A 562 25.66 49.06 6.05
N SER A 563 26.74 48.27 5.94
CA SER A 563 26.82 47.00 6.67
C SER A 563 27.21 47.19 8.14
N PHE A 564 27.01 46.16 8.96
CA PHE A 564 27.51 46.15 10.34
C PHE A 564 29.04 46.30 10.40
N GLU A 565 29.77 45.68 9.49
CA GLU A 565 31.24 45.78 9.42
C GLU A 565 31.69 47.22 9.10
N ASP A 566 30.97 47.91 8.22
CA ASP A 566 31.21 49.33 7.93
C ASP A 566 30.90 50.24 9.12
N TYR A 567 29.85 49.91 9.88
CA TYR A 567 29.50 50.64 11.11
C TYR A 567 30.57 50.48 12.19
N VAL A 568 31.08 49.25 12.39
CA VAL A 568 32.15 48.95 13.36
C VAL A 568 33.47 49.59 12.94
N SER A 569 33.84 49.50 11.66
CA SER A 569 35.09 50.07 11.14
C SER A 569 35.15 51.60 11.23
N SER A 570 34.00 52.28 11.35
CA SER A 570 33.94 53.74 11.55
C SER A 570 34.63 54.21 12.84
N GLY A 571 34.62 53.37 13.89
CA GLY A 571 35.16 53.67 15.22
C GLY A 571 34.44 54.79 15.98
N VAL A 572 33.31 55.31 15.47
CA VAL A 572 32.58 56.45 16.07
C VAL A 572 31.59 55.98 17.15
N ALA A 573 31.03 54.78 16.99
CA ALA A 573 29.97 54.24 17.83
C ALA A 573 30.46 53.22 18.88
N GLY A 574 31.70 53.35 19.36
CA GLY A 574 32.31 52.39 20.30
C GLY A 574 31.48 52.15 21.57
N MET A 575 30.87 53.21 22.11
CA MET A 575 30.02 53.12 23.31
C MET A 575 28.81 52.19 23.12
N PHE A 576 28.17 52.24 21.95
CA PHE A 576 26.98 51.41 21.67
C PHE A 576 27.32 49.94 21.38
N LEU A 577 28.56 49.69 20.93
CA LEU A 577 29.08 48.33 20.70
C LEU A 577 29.53 47.68 22.02
N GLU A 578 30.18 48.43 22.91
CA GLU A 578 30.61 47.96 24.23
C GLU A 578 29.41 47.58 25.12
N ASP A 579 28.34 48.40 25.10
CA ASP A 579 27.11 48.15 25.86
C ASP A 579 26.19 47.09 25.21
N SER A 580 26.61 46.45 24.10
CA SER A 580 25.82 45.46 23.34
C SER A 580 24.44 45.95 22.88
N ILE A 581 24.29 47.26 22.70
CA ILE A 581 23.03 47.90 22.27
C ILE A 581 22.87 47.80 20.75
N ALA A 582 23.98 47.91 20.01
CA ALA A 582 24.03 47.73 18.56
C ALA A 582 24.54 46.33 18.23
N THR A 583 23.75 45.56 17.47
CA THR A 583 24.02 44.16 17.15
C THR A 583 23.95 43.88 15.65
N ALA A 584 24.64 42.83 15.19
CA ALA A 584 24.72 42.48 13.76
C ALA A 584 23.37 42.28 13.05
N SER A 585 22.28 42.02 13.80
CA SER A 585 20.92 41.89 13.27
C SER A 585 20.25 43.24 12.97
N ASP A 586 20.75 44.35 13.51
CA ASP A 586 20.16 45.67 13.39
C ASP A 586 20.39 46.32 12.02
N LEU A 587 19.60 47.36 11.71
CA LEU A 587 19.72 48.07 10.45
C LEU A 587 20.65 49.28 10.62
N TYR A 588 21.60 49.44 9.70
CA TYR A 588 22.58 50.51 9.75
C TYR A 588 22.48 51.44 8.55
N PHE A 589 22.48 52.74 8.83
CA PHE A 589 22.44 53.79 7.81
C PHE A 589 23.53 54.83 8.05
N ARG A 590 23.92 55.50 6.97
CA ARG A 590 24.83 56.64 6.99
C ARG A 590 24.16 57.84 6.34
N ALA A 591 24.14 58.95 7.06
CA ALA A 591 23.70 60.24 6.55
C ALA A 591 24.86 61.23 6.52
N ILE A 592 25.01 61.98 5.43
CA ILE A 592 26.02 63.03 5.30
C ILE A 592 25.32 64.37 5.15
N VAL A 593 25.56 65.25 6.12
CA VAL A 593 25.03 66.63 6.14
C VAL A 593 26.20 67.59 5.92
N ILE A 594 26.01 68.58 5.05
CA ILE A 594 27.04 69.59 4.72
C ILE A 594 26.51 71.02 4.92
N ARG A 595 27.39 71.90 5.39
CA ARG A 595 27.22 73.36 5.39
C ARG A 595 28.59 73.99 5.14
N GLY A 596 28.77 74.65 4.00
CA GLY A 596 30.08 75.18 3.60
C GLY A 596 31.15 74.08 3.56
N SER A 597 32.28 74.32 4.23
CA SER A 597 33.40 73.38 4.39
C SER A 597 33.18 72.32 5.47
N ALA A 598 32.14 72.45 6.31
CA ALA A 598 31.86 71.53 7.40
C ALA A 598 31.02 70.35 6.92
N LYS A 599 31.47 69.14 7.26
CA LYS A 599 30.81 67.88 6.92
C LYS A 599 30.51 67.07 8.18
N LEU A 600 29.23 66.85 8.47
CA LEU A 600 28.76 65.98 9.53
C LEU A 600 28.41 64.61 8.97
N GLU A 601 29.18 63.60 9.35
CA GLU A 601 28.86 62.20 9.04
C GLU A 601 28.11 61.60 10.23
N SER A 602 26.90 61.12 9.97
CA SER A 602 26.02 60.53 10.98
C SER A 602 25.88 59.04 10.70
N TYR A 603 26.18 58.23 11.71
CA TYR A 603 26.01 56.78 11.70
C TYR A 603 24.78 56.43 12.53
N ILE A 604 23.82 55.75 11.91
CA ILE A 604 22.48 55.52 12.47
C ILE A 604 22.29 54.02 12.64
N CYS A 605 21.99 53.60 13.85
CA CYS A 605 21.61 52.22 14.18
C CYS A 605 20.11 52.22 14.48
N VAL A 606 19.32 51.52 13.67
CA VAL A 606 17.90 51.25 13.95
C VAL A 606 17.78 49.84 14.52
N PRO A 607 17.48 49.70 15.83
CA PRO A 607 17.39 48.38 16.45
C PRO A 607 16.29 47.53 15.83
N CYS A 608 16.47 46.20 15.79
CA CYS A 608 15.46 45.25 15.33
C CYS A 608 14.12 45.43 16.04
N ARG A 609 14.18 45.77 17.33
CA ARG A 609 13.04 46.01 18.24
C ARG A 609 12.27 47.31 17.98
N TYR A 610 12.57 48.05 16.92
CA TYR A 610 11.76 49.22 16.54
C TYR A 610 10.26 48.87 16.44
N PRO A 611 9.34 49.65 17.04
CA PRO A 611 9.51 50.98 17.64
C PRO A 611 9.78 51.01 19.16
N ASP A 612 9.87 49.86 19.84
CA ASP A 612 10.08 49.78 21.29
C ASP A 612 11.45 50.35 21.69
N ALA A 613 12.45 50.15 20.83
CA ALA A 613 13.76 50.79 20.92
C ALA A 613 13.90 51.88 19.84
N SER A 614 14.37 53.06 20.25
CA SER A 614 14.56 54.21 19.35
C SER A 614 15.83 54.11 18.50
N PRO A 615 15.84 54.69 17.29
CA PRO A 615 17.06 54.80 16.49
C PRO A 615 18.14 55.61 17.21
N LEU A 616 19.38 55.13 17.14
CA LEU A 616 20.55 55.73 17.76
C LEU A 616 21.43 56.40 16.70
N TRP A 617 21.85 57.62 16.98
CA TRP A 617 22.69 58.46 16.14
C TRP A 617 24.04 58.66 16.78
N SER A 618 25.09 58.45 16.00
CA SER A 618 26.48 58.76 16.36
C SER A 618 27.07 59.71 15.33
N PHE A 619 27.86 60.68 15.77
CA PHE A 619 28.31 61.79 14.94
C PHE A 619 29.84 61.84 14.81
N SER A 620 30.29 62.09 13.57
CA SER A 620 31.67 62.43 13.25
C SER A 620 31.70 63.71 12.43
N LEU A 621 32.03 64.81 13.08
CA LEU A 621 32.14 66.12 12.46
C LEU A 621 33.53 66.31 11.87
N HIS A 622 33.60 66.59 10.57
CA HIS A 622 34.80 66.94 9.84
C HIS A 622 34.79 68.43 9.53
N TRP A 623 35.39 69.21 10.42
CA TRP A 623 35.61 70.64 10.27
C TRP A 623 36.74 71.02 11.23
N ASN A 624 37.82 71.63 10.72
CA ASN A 624 39.04 71.92 11.48
C ASN A 624 39.69 70.70 12.18
N GLY A 625 39.45 69.50 11.65
CA GLY A 625 39.85 68.23 12.25
C GLY A 625 38.71 67.21 12.20
N LYS A 626 38.91 66.04 12.81
CA LYS A 626 37.87 65.03 13.02
C LYS A 626 37.43 65.08 14.48
N HIS A 627 36.20 65.49 14.73
CA HIS A 627 35.59 65.54 16.05
C HIS A 627 34.54 64.43 16.20
N THR A 628 34.77 63.54 17.15
CA THR A 628 33.83 62.50 17.61
C THR A 628 33.42 62.77 19.07
N SER A 629 32.43 62.04 19.57
CA SER A 629 31.94 62.12 20.96
C SER A 629 33.01 61.92 22.03
N VAL A 630 34.05 61.13 21.73
CA VAL A 630 35.21 60.92 22.62
C VAL A 630 36.12 62.15 22.66
N SER A 631 36.28 62.83 21.53
CA SER A 631 37.21 63.95 21.39
C SER A 631 36.61 65.32 21.75
N ASN A 632 35.28 65.48 21.65
CA ASN A 632 34.61 66.76 21.78
C ASN A 632 33.28 66.63 22.55
N SER A 633 33.15 67.37 23.65
CA SER A 633 31.95 67.36 24.51
C SER A 633 30.71 67.89 23.79
N SER A 634 30.85 68.85 22.89
CA SER A 634 29.73 69.38 22.11
C SER A 634 29.11 68.32 21.20
N VAL A 635 29.93 67.50 20.55
CA VAL A 635 29.43 66.39 19.71
C VAL A 635 28.67 65.37 20.56
N ARG A 636 29.14 65.09 21.77
CA ARG A 636 28.44 64.23 22.74
C ARG A 636 27.09 64.82 23.19
N GLU A 637 27.01 66.13 23.40
CA GLU A 637 25.75 66.82 23.70
C GLU A 637 24.77 66.78 22.51
N MET A 638 25.27 66.91 21.27
CA MET A 638 24.48 66.75 20.05
C MET A 638 23.89 65.34 19.94
N GLU A 639 24.71 64.29 20.16
CA GLU A 639 24.27 62.90 20.16
C GLU A 639 23.18 62.66 21.22
N TYR A 640 23.38 63.15 22.45
CA TYR A 640 22.40 63.03 23.52
C TYR A 640 21.06 63.69 23.15
N TRP A 641 21.08 64.89 22.57
CA TRP A 641 19.87 65.60 22.15
C TRP A 641 19.12 64.89 21.03
N CYS A 642 19.82 64.39 20.02
CA CYS A 642 19.21 63.63 18.92
C CYS A 642 18.63 62.29 19.40
N ASN A 643 19.31 61.61 20.34
CA ASN A 643 18.90 60.31 20.86
C ASN A 643 17.82 60.40 21.96
N SER A 644 17.54 61.59 22.49
CA SER A 644 16.49 61.80 23.51
C SER A 644 15.05 61.61 23.01
N LEU A 645 14.83 61.53 21.69
CA LEU A 645 13.50 61.32 21.11
C LEU A 645 13.03 59.87 21.27
N SER A 646 11.81 59.70 21.78
CA SER A 646 11.16 58.40 21.83
C SER A 646 10.53 58.03 20.48
N ALA A 647 10.87 56.86 19.96
CA ALA A 647 10.27 56.32 18.74
C ALA A 647 8.78 55.96 18.93
N LEU A 648 8.35 55.69 20.17
CA LEU A 648 6.96 55.32 20.46
C LEU A 648 6.02 56.53 20.27
N GLU A 649 6.47 57.72 20.66
CA GLU A 649 5.72 58.98 20.54
C GLU A 649 5.71 59.51 19.10
N HIS A 650 6.71 59.15 18.30
CA HIS A 650 6.94 59.67 16.94
C HIS A 650 7.10 58.55 15.90
N SER A 651 6.31 57.48 16.01
CA SER A 651 6.45 56.27 15.18
C SER A 651 6.35 56.48 13.66
N CYS A 652 5.73 57.59 13.22
CA CYS A 652 5.56 57.93 11.81
C CYS A 652 6.68 58.82 11.24
N ASP A 653 7.44 59.54 12.07
CA ASP A 653 8.36 60.59 11.62
C ASP A 653 9.64 60.77 12.48
N ILE A 654 9.99 59.76 13.27
CA ILE A 654 11.17 59.77 14.15
C ILE A 654 12.49 60.05 13.40
N LEU A 655 12.77 59.35 12.29
CA LEU A 655 14.03 59.54 11.56
C LEU A 655 14.12 60.94 10.94
N PRO A 656 13.07 61.46 10.25
CA PRO A 656 13.04 62.85 9.80
C PRO A 656 13.24 63.86 10.93
N LYS A 657 12.60 63.69 12.09
CA LYS A 657 12.76 64.59 13.25
C LYS A 657 14.17 64.55 13.83
N GLN A 658 14.75 63.37 14.01
CA GLN A 658 16.14 63.23 14.48
C GLN A 658 17.13 63.85 13.50
N LEU A 659 16.90 63.72 12.19
CA LEU A 659 17.70 64.37 11.16
C LEU A 659 17.61 65.89 11.24
N LYS A 660 16.39 66.45 11.36
CA LYS A 660 16.18 67.90 11.53
C LYS A 660 16.84 68.43 12.80
N ARG A 661 16.84 67.66 13.90
CA ARG A 661 17.62 67.95 15.11
C ARG A 661 19.11 67.97 14.84
N ALA A 662 19.65 66.96 14.16
CA ALA A 662 21.08 66.86 13.86
C ALA A 662 21.54 68.04 12.99
N MET A 663 20.77 68.39 11.96
CA MET A 663 21.00 69.55 11.10
C MET A 663 20.93 70.88 11.89
N SER A 664 19.93 71.00 12.77
CA SER A 664 19.79 72.18 13.62
C SER A 664 20.96 72.34 14.59
N CYS A 665 21.43 71.24 15.16
CA CYS A 665 22.58 71.21 16.07
C CYS A 665 23.89 71.54 15.33
N LEU A 666 24.10 71.01 14.13
CA LEU A 666 25.26 71.34 13.30
C LEU A 666 25.33 72.83 13.01
N ASP A 667 24.21 73.44 12.63
CA ASP A 667 24.14 74.86 12.37
C ASP A 667 24.52 75.69 13.60
N ILE A 668 23.99 75.34 14.77
CA ILE A 668 24.30 76.05 16.04
C ILE A 668 25.76 75.88 16.41
N TYR A 669 26.30 74.67 16.22
CA TYR A 669 27.71 74.36 16.45
C TYR A 669 28.60 75.28 15.59
N LEU A 670 28.31 75.37 14.30
CA LEU A 670 29.08 76.20 13.35
C LEU A 670 28.85 77.70 13.57
N GLU A 671 27.68 78.14 13.99
CA GLU A 671 27.40 79.57 14.27
C GLU A 671 28.01 80.04 15.59
N THR A 672 28.13 79.15 16.58
CA THR A 672 28.75 79.49 17.87
C THR A 672 30.26 79.35 17.86
N GLU A 673 30.83 78.41 17.09
CA GLU A 673 32.27 78.18 17.02
C GLU A 673 32.94 78.84 15.78
N GLY A 674 32.23 78.98 14.67
CA GLY A 674 32.67 79.60 13.42
C GLY A 674 33.32 80.97 13.55
N PRO A 675 32.78 81.90 14.38
CA PRO A 675 33.37 83.23 14.56
C PRO A 675 34.78 83.23 15.16
N TYR A 676 35.24 82.12 15.75
CA TYR A 676 36.58 82.00 16.35
C TYR A 676 37.66 81.54 15.36
N TYR A 677 37.28 81.17 14.13
CA TYR A 677 38.20 80.74 13.07
C TYR A 677 38.21 81.74 11.91
N ALA A 678 39.38 81.94 11.28
CA ALA A 678 39.54 82.84 10.14
C ALA A 678 39.81 82.03 8.86
N PRO A 679 39.03 82.21 7.77
CA PRO A 679 37.92 83.16 7.59
C PRO A 679 36.61 82.72 8.27
N ALA A 680 35.80 83.68 8.72
CA ALA A 680 34.48 83.41 9.28
C ALA A 680 33.53 82.99 8.17
N GLU A 681 33.38 81.67 8.00
CA GLU A 681 32.62 81.07 6.90
C GLU A 681 31.10 81.02 7.16
N PHE A 682 30.68 81.07 8.42
CA PHE A 682 29.28 80.84 8.82
C PHE A 682 28.63 82.08 9.41
N THR A 683 27.50 82.50 8.84
CA THR A 683 26.68 83.62 9.35
C THR A 683 25.74 83.14 10.46
N GLN A 684 25.57 83.97 11.50
CA GLN A 684 24.62 83.70 12.59
C GLN A 684 23.18 83.96 12.11
N ASP A 685 22.41 82.88 11.97
CA ASP A 685 20.99 82.93 11.61
C ASP A 685 20.10 82.67 12.84
N LYS A 686 20.63 82.00 13.87
CA LYS A 686 19.86 81.53 15.05
C LYS A 686 20.06 82.42 16.27
N SER A 687 18.98 82.63 17.03
CA SER A 687 19.00 83.46 18.25
C SER A 687 19.24 82.64 19.52
N PHE A 688 20.28 83.01 20.28
CA PHE A 688 20.62 82.41 21.59
C PHE A 688 21.12 83.48 22.56
N LEU A 689 20.82 83.34 23.86
CA LEU A 689 21.20 84.35 24.89
C LEU A 689 22.71 84.37 25.17
N LYS A 690 23.34 83.20 25.26
CA LYS A 690 24.79 83.04 25.47
C LYS A 690 25.28 81.84 24.64
N PRO A 691 26.38 81.99 23.87
CA PRO A 691 26.91 80.91 23.03
C PRO A 691 27.47 79.74 23.84
N PHE A 692 27.97 79.97 25.06
CA PHE A 692 28.50 78.94 25.94
C PHE A 692 28.05 79.16 27.39
N ARG A 693 27.75 78.08 28.13
CA ARG A 693 27.40 78.12 29.56
C ARG A 693 28.07 76.97 30.34
N GLY A 694 28.45 77.23 31.59
CA GLY A 694 28.98 76.22 32.50
C GLY A 694 30.47 75.90 32.29
N ARG A 695 31.01 74.98 33.10
CA ARG A 695 32.43 74.57 33.07
C ARG A 695 32.80 73.77 31.83
N THR A 696 31.85 73.01 31.28
CA THR A 696 31.99 72.22 30.05
C THR A 696 31.80 73.02 28.78
N ARG A 697 31.53 74.34 28.89
CA ARG A 697 31.18 75.21 27.76
C ARG A 697 30.05 74.63 26.90
N ALA A 698 28.94 74.24 27.53
CA ALA A 698 27.78 73.66 26.85
C ALA A 698 27.16 74.65 25.86
N GLN A 699 26.82 74.15 24.67
CA GLN A 699 26.20 74.92 23.58
C GLN A 699 24.66 74.89 23.66
N PRO A 700 23.98 75.92 23.14
CA PRO A 700 22.53 76.02 23.25
C PRO A 700 21.82 75.19 22.17
N PHE A 701 21.65 73.88 22.37
CA PHE A 701 20.98 73.00 21.40
C PHE A 701 19.45 72.86 21.62
N ARG A 702 18.95 73.14 22.82
CA ARG A 702 17.54 72.99 23.18
C ARG A 702 16.72 74.19 22.73
N ILE A 703 15.63 73.94 22.01
CA ILE A 703 14.68 74.97 21.59
C ILE A 703 13.79 75.35 22.77
N ALA A 704 13.69 76.64 23.07
CA ALA A 704 12.78 77.21 24.05
C ALA A 704 11.87 78.26 23.40
N PRO A 705 10.56 78.27 23.75
CA PRO A 705 9.63 79.26 23.22
C PRO A 705 9.95 80.65 23.80
N ASN A 706 10.06 81.66 22.94
CA ASN A 706 10.20 83.07 23.34
C ASN A 706 9.24 83.96 22.55
N GLY A 707 7.95 83.88 22.90
CA GLY A 707 6.89 84.61 22.20
C GLY A 707 6.75 84.15 20.74
N SER A 708 6.83 85.09 19.78
CA SER A 708 6.79 84.79 18.34
C SER A 708 8.13 84.35 17.73
N SER A 709 9.18 84.22 18.55
CA SER A 709 10.53 83.86 18.12
C SER A 709 11.04 82.62 18.84
N SER A 710 11.82 81.79 18.14
CA SER A 710 12.45 80.61 18.71
C SER A 710 13.81 80.98 19.29
N LEU A 711 14.04 80.66 20.58
CA LEU A 711 15.31 80.94 21.25
C LEU A 711 15.99 79.62 21.64
N PHE A 712 17.30 79.54 21.41
CA PHE A 712 18.08 78.37 21.78
C PHE A 712 18.70 78.52 23.17
N THR A 713 18.60 77.43 23.95
CA THR A 713 19.06 77.29 25.35
C THR A 713 19.90 76.02 25.51
N GLN A 714 20.73 75.95 26.55
CA GLN A 714 21.51 74.74 26.83
C GLN A 714 20.60 73.58 27.30
N ILE A 715 21.02 72.35 27.01
CA ILE A 715 20.30 71.10 27.34
C ILE A 715 20.21 70.92 28.86
#